data_AF-A0A9W8QJI2-F1
#
_entry.id   AF-A0A9W8QJI2-F1
#
_cell.length_a   1.000
_cell.length_b   1.000
_cell.length_c   1.000
_cell.angle_alpha   90.00
_cell.angle_beta   90.00
_cell.angle_gamma   90.00
#
_symmetry.space_group_name_H-M   'P 1'
#
loop_
_entity.id
_entity.type
_entity.pdbx_description
1 polymer ?
#
loop_
_entity_poly.entity_id
_entity_poly.type
_entity_poly.pdbx_seq_one_letter_code
_entity_poly.pdbx_strand_id
1 'polypeptide(L)'
;MSVTGSSPIYVDYFDFFPNASNIIAVPYGDVSKSFAAPVSSKSAAITGYDWTQPFPGTKKDGYGVYLNVGKEMPLSENIVEDGTTVLTSLTFGAPDSLMSGGHPKAMDKSWSLCRHVFISTTPAVKTAVDGGDSQCSFLSADCAKDLKASLTDSWGTADQDSMCSAFIFDMIPESCFDSFGKSRQDVMAFDSTTLADPDLELLQTSKAQELYSWRMGTGFHGPGNALSYQMAANRTYMVATVWGYSRGAKNQKTPEVSFGCVSPGDAYVPPPTSTTSTTSSSSTPTSTSTSTQLPTATPLPTDVAFSDDFSSGKMDRWFIDSGTFVAETNAMVGFGADGGRAFIRSNYADFLYDADITPTLNGSTHDSGLLFRVKNIQREHGYEGYYAGISASGYVVLGRSGDGQGGLDYKELGRVKADIKPDVAHHVRVQAIGSDLAVFVDDLATPKITAKDSAYYTGMDGVQVNLAASAFDNIRLSPLLFHDEFDSDNSDSWTVVDGKVAAGSGQLVAFAPGAKALINKGTFSDFAYEADVTFNVPSGNGGLIFRVGTAGAGDDAYQGYYAGIENGSVLLGVANNNWKELKRAVAADIKARQPYRMRVEAKGDSISVFVGDMTKARLTVKDSTYKSGKNGVRTVKTPLMTDNVRVYAL
;
A
#
# COMPACT_ATOMS: atom_id res chain seq x y z
N MET A 1 13.80 31.28 27.43
CA MET A 1 13.33 30.26 28.40
C MET A 1 12.70 29.16 27.60
N SER A 2 13.14 27.91 27.71
CA SER A 2 12.43 26.79 27.09
C SER A 2 11.09 26.65 27.81
N VAL A 3 9.99 26.95 27.14
CA VAL A 3 8.66 26.67 27.68
C VAL A 3 8.55 25.16 27.86
N THR A 4 8.50 24.72 29.11
CA THR A 4 8.31 23.32 29.47
C THR A 4 6.82 23.00 29.37
N GLY A 5 6.43 22.06 28.52
CA GLY A 5 5.04 21.69 28.31
C GLY A 5 4.88 20.64 27.23
N SER A 6 3.72 19.99 27.20
CA SER A 6 3.34 19.05 26.16
C SER A 6 2.37 19.73 25.20
N SER A 7 2.59 19.54 23.90
CA SER A 7 1.82 20.13 22.82
C SER A 7 0.98 19.04 22.14
N PRO A 8 -0.34 19.22 22.01
CA PRO A 8 -1.18 18.29 21.27
C PRO A 8 -0.92 18.45 19.77
N ILE A 9 -0.77 17.33 19.08
CA ILE A 9 -0.70 17.27 17.62
C ILE A 9 -1.62 16.18 17.11
N TYR A 10 -2.25 16.41 15.96
CA TYR A 10 -2.79 15.29 15.18
C TYR A 10 -1.62 14.49 14.60
N VAL A 11 -1.63 13.16 14.74
CA VAL A 11 -0.57 12.28 14.23
C VAL A 11 -0.53 12.35 12.70
N ASP A 12 -1.69 12.21 12.06
CA ASP A 12 -1.84 12.33 10.61
C ASP A 12 -3.24 12.83 10.22
N TYR A 13 -3.41 13.23 8.96
CA TYR A 13 -4.65 13.75 8.38
C TYR A 13 -5.63 12.65 7.93
N PHE A 14 -5.28 11.37 8.10
CA PHE A 14 -6.04 10.26 7.51
C PHE A 14 -7.51 10.20 8.00
N ASP A 15 -8.44 10.02 7.05
CA ASP A 15 -9.91 10.07 7.14
C ASP A 15 -10.53 11.29 7.83
N PHE A 16 -9.86 12.43 7.66
CA PHE A 16 -10.35 13.74 8.03
C PHE A 16 -10.57 13.87 9.54
N PHE A 17 -9.54 13.68 10.37
CA PHE A 17 -9.73 13.72 11.84
C PHE A 17 -10.57 12.51 12.32
N PRO A 18 -9.97 11.31 12.48
CA PRO A 18 -10.73 10.07 12.62
C PRO A 18 -11.35 9.90 14.02
N ASN A 19 -10.73 10.45 15.08
CA ASN A 19 -11.28 10.69 16.43
C ASN A 19 -10.16 11.20 17.37
N ALA A 20 -10.46 11.38 18.66
CA ALA A 20 -9.53 11.86 19.69
C ALA A 20 -8.24 11.01 19.87
N SER A 21 -8.25 9.71 19.50
CA SER A 21 -7.04 8.86 19.58
C SER A 21 -5.95 9.24 18.57
N ASN A 22 -6.30 10.05 17.56
CA ASN A 22 -5.35 10.63 16.61
C ASN A 22 -4.57 11.82 17.20
N ILE A 23 -4.87 12.27 18.43
CA ILE A 23 -4.16 13.37 19.08
C ILE A 23 -3.17 12.78 20.08
N ILE A 24 -1.89 13.07 19.87
CA ILE A 24 -0.83 12.74 20.83
C ILE A 24 -0.23 14.01 21.41
N ALA A 25 0.36 13.87 22.60
CA ALA A 25 1.03 14.96 23.28
C ALA A 25 2.55 14.80 23.11
N VAL A 26 3.22 15.79 22.51
CA VAL A 26 4.66 15.79 22.24
C VAL A 26 5.37 16.92 22.99
N PRO A 27 6.66 16.79 23.35
CA PRO A 27 7.37 17.87 24.01
C PRO A 27 7.40 19.15 23.16
N TYR A 28 6.91 20.27 23.71
CA TYR A 28 6.91 21.54 22.98
C TYR A 28 8.31 22.06 22.67
N GLY A 29 9.32 21.64 23.45
CA GLY A 29 10.72 21.90 23.16
C GLY A 29 11.18 21.34 21.80
N ASP A 30 10.60 20.23 21.34
CA ASP A 30 10.96 19.63 20.05
C ASP A 30 10.12 20.22 18.91
N VAL A 31 8.85 20.52 19.19
CA VAL A 31 7.98 21.30 18.29
C VAL A 31 8.59 22.66 17.96
N SER A 32 9.04 23.39 18.99
CA SER A 32 9.65 24.72 18.80
C SER A 32 10.95 24.67 17.99
N LYS A 33 11.77 23.60 18.13
CA LYS A 33 12.95 23.38 17.28
C LYS A 33 12.56 23.12 15.82
N SER A 34 11.52 22.28 15.59
CA SER A 34 11.01 21.98 14.26
C SER A 34 10.58 23.25 13.50
N PHE A 35 9.92 24.19 14.20
CA PHE A 35 9.45 25.46 13.63
C PHE A 35 10.42 26.64 13.77
N ALA A 36 11.64 26.46 14.29
CA ALA A 36 12.61 27.55 14.42
C ALA A 36 13.08 28.09 13.05
N ALA A 37 13.11 27.22 12.04
CA ALA A 37 13.41 27.56 10.65
C ALA A 37 12.53 26.68 9.73
N PRO A 38 11.24 27.03 9.56
CA PRO A 38 10.30 26.23 8.79
C PRO A 38 10.75 26.11 7.33
N VAL A 39 10.48 24.96 6.72
CA VAL A 39 10.81 24.70 5.31
C VAL A 39 9.82 25.38 4.37
N SER A 40 8.63 25.71 4.86
CA SER A 40 7.66 26.54 4.15
C SER A 40 6.88 27.41 5.14
N SER A 41 6.61 28.66 4.73
CA SER A 41 5.78 29.62 5.46
C SER A 41 4.88 30.35 4.48
N LYS A 42 3.56 30.21 4.66
CA LYS A 42 2.52 30.78 3.79
C LYS A 42 1.41 31.39 4.64
N SER A 43 0.58 32.25 4.04
CA SER A 43 -0.51 32.90 4.76
C SER A 43 -1.67 33.27 3.86
N ALA A 44 -2.86 33.36 4.44
CA ALA A 44 -4.06 33.89 3.80
C ALA A 44 -4.69 34.96 4.70
N ALA A 45 -5.14 36.06 4.09
CA ALA A 45 -5.89 37.09 4.80
C ALA A 45 -7.33 36.62 5.03
N ILE A 46 -7.91 37.01 6.17
CA ILE A 46 -9.33 36.79 6.48
C ILE A 46 -9.98 38.15 6.74
N THR A 47 -11.21 38.35 6.26
CA THR A 47 -12.00 39.52 6.66
C THR A 47 -12.57 39.28 8.05
N GLY A 48 -12.50 40.26 8.94
CA GLY A 48 -13.05 40.13 10.29
C GLY A 48 -13.81 41.36 10.76
N TYR A 49 -13.97 41.49 12.07
CA TYR A 49 -14.73 42.55 12.73
C TYR A 49 -13.97 43.12 13.90
N ASP A 50 -14.20 44.40 14.21
CA ASP A 50 -13.73 45.01 15.44
C ASP A 50 -14.52 44.45 16.64
N TRP A 51 -13.97 43.41 17.27
CA TRP A 51 -14.56 42.74 18.41
C TRP A 51 -14.63 43.59 19.68
N THR A 52 -13.97 44.76 19.72
CA THR A 52 -14.02 45.66 20.87
C THR A 52 -15.34 46.44 20.94
N GLN A 53 -16.09 46.44 19.84
CA GLN A 53 -17.43 47.00 19.73
C GLN A 53 -18.48 45.91 20.00
N PRO A 54 -19.69 46.23 20.48
CA PRO A 54 -20.76 45.23 20.60
C PRO A 54 -21.13 44.60 19.24
N PHE A 55 -21.47 43.31 19.24
CA PHE A 55 -21.90 42.56 18.05
C PHE A 55 -23.03 43.29 17.27
N PRO A 56 -22.93 43.43 15.93
CA PRO A 56 -21.95 42.82 15.02
C PRO A 56 -20.70 43.67 14.74
N GLY A 57 -20.48 44.77 15.48
CA GLY A 57 -19.33 45.66 15.27
C GLY A 57 -19.20 46.20 13.84
N THR A 58 -17.98 46.61 13.49
CA THR A 58 -17.63 47.10 12.14
C THR A 58 -16.58 46.21 11.49
N LYS A 59 -16.64 46.04 10.17
CA LYS A 59 -15.66 45.22 9.44
C LYS A 59 -14.24 45.74 9.63
N LYS A 60 -13.28 44.82 9.71
CA LYS A 60 -11.88 45.11 9.98
C LYS A 60 -10.98 44.16 9.21
N ASP A 61 -10.05 44.73 8.45
CA ASP A 61 -9.02 43.99 7.73
C ASP A 61 -7.79 43.73 8.61
N GLY A 62 -6.92 42.84 8.15
CA GLY A 62 -5.63 42.53 8.78
C GLY A 62 -5.64 41.29 9.67
N TYR A 63 -6.73 40.53 9.69
CA TYR A 63 -6.70 39.16 10.19
C TYR A 63 -5.98 38.23 9.21
N GLY A 64 -5.31 37.21 9.72
CA GLY A 64 -4.62 36.24 8.88
C GLY A 64 -4.51 34.85 9.48
N VAL A 65 -4.50 33.86 8.60
CA VAL A 65 -4.10 32.48 8.88
C VAL A 65 -2.68 32.31 8.37
N TYR A 66 -1.82 31.74 9.20
CA TYR A 66 -0.42 31.51 8.88
C TYR A 66 -0.14 30.01 8.98
N LEU A 67 0.33 29.45 7.88
CA LEU A 67 0.70 28.05 7.75
C LEU A 67 2.23 27.94 7.75
N ASN A 68 2.76 27.08 8.61
CA ASN A 68 4.17 26.74 8.60
C ASN A 68 4.34 25.23 8.47
N VAL A 69 5.29 24.78 7.66
CA VAL A 69 5.78 23.39 7.63
C VAL A 69 7.15 23.38 8.31
N GLY A 70 7.27 22.65 9.40
CA GLY A 70 8.49 22.54 10.18
C GLY A 70 9.53 21.64 9.52
N LYS A 71 10.73 21.60 10.10
CA LYS A 71 11.69 20.51 9.84
C LYS A 71 11.22 19.23 10.52
N GLU A 72 11.67 18.10 9.99
CA GLU A 72 11.46 16.78 10.58
C GLU A 72 11.79 16.80 12.08
N MET A 73 10.83 16.34 12.86
CA MET A 73 10.88 16.34 14.32
C MET A 73 11.05 14.90 14.80
N PRO A 74 12.09 14.59 15.59
CA PRO A 74 12.20 13.29 16.23
C PRO A 74 11.10 13.12 17.28
N LEU A 75 10.59 11.90 17.39
CA LEU A 75 9.63 11.51 18.40
C LEU A 75 10.33 10.79 19.55
N SER A 76 9.72 10.85 20.73
CA SER A 76 10.21 10.11 21.89
C SER A 76 10.09 8.61 21.64
N GLU A 77 11.06 7.81 22.11
CA GLU A 77 11.04 6.34 22.05
C GLU A 77 9.76 5.76 22.71
N ASN A 78 9.24 6.41 23.76
CA ASN A 78 7.95 6.06 24.38
C ASN A 78 6.73 6.22 23.45
N ILE A 79 6.86 6.91 22.32
CA ILE A 79 5.84 7.08 21.29
C ILE A 79 6.13 6.10 20.15
N VAL A 80 7.32 6.21 19.53
CA VAL A 80 7.84 5.31 18.48
C VAL A 80 9.38 5.30 18.55
N GLU A 81 9.98 4.11 18.57
CA GLU A 81 11.44 3.93 18.50
C GLU A 81 11.99 4.37 17.13
N ASP A 82 13.03 5.21 17.13
CA ASP A 82 13.64 5.80 15.93
C ASP A 82 12.66 6.53 14.97
N GLY A 83 11.48 6.93 15.48
CA GLY A 83 10.44 7.59 14.71
C GLY A 83 10.61 9.10 14.59
N THR A 84 10.19 9.64 13.45
CA THR A 84 10.13 11.08 13.18
C THR A 84 8.79 11.45 12.54
N THR A 85 8.46 12.75 12.55
CA THR A 85 7.28 13.31 11.88
C THR A 85 7.56 14.70 11.32
N VAL A 86 6.94 15.08 10.19
CA VAL A 86 6.92 16.48 9.72
C VAL A 86 5.62 17.14 10.17
N LEU A 87 5.76 18.25 10.90
CA LEU A 87 4.61 19.00 11.41
C LEU A 87 4.24 20.17 10.49
N THR A 88 2.95 20.28 10.18
CA THR A 88 2.32 21.51 9.70
C THR A 88 1.61 22.18 10.88
N SER A 89 1.74 23.51 11.02
CA SER A 89 1.05 24.30 12.04
C SER A 89 0.23 25.42 11.42
N LEU A 90 -0.99 25.62 11.94
CA LEU A 90 -1.82 26.80 11.69
C LEU A 90 -1.81 27.72 12.92
N THR A 91 -1.52 28.99 12.69
CA THR A 91 -1.60 30.07 13.70
C THR A 91 -2.43 31.23 13.15
N PHE A 92 -2.93 32.10 14.03
CA PHE A 92 -3.95 33.08 13.67
C PHE A 92 -3.61 34.47 14.18
N GLY A 93 -3.43 35.42 13.27
CA GLY A 93 -3.08 36.80 13.63
C GLY A 93 -4.27 37.74 13.64
N ALA A 94 -4.32 38.62 14.64
CA ALA A 94 -5.21 39.76 14.71
C ALA A 94 -4.53 41.04 14.19
N PRO A 95 -5.28 42.04 13.69
CA PRO A 95 -4.70 43.30 13.23
C PRO A 95 -4.11 44.10 14.39
N ASP A 96 -2.99 44.80 14.16
CA ASP A 96 -2.28 45.60 15.18
C ASP A 96 -3.19 46.56 15.95
N SER A 97 -4.22 47.12 15.29
CA SER A 97 -5.17 48.02 15.95
C SER A 97 -6.02 47.35 17.04
N LEU A 98 -6.11 46.02 17.05
CA LEU A 98 -6.78 45.22 18.07
C LEU A 98 -5.80 44.55 19.03
N MET A 99 -4.50 44.81 18.87
CA MET A 99 -3.46 44.39 19.78
C MET A 99 -2.95 45.60 20.58
N SER A 100 -2.43 45.38 21.78
CA SER A 100 -1.80 46.39 22.62
C SER A 100 -0.73 45.72 23.48
N GLY A 101 0.52 46.15 23.33
CA GLY A 101 1.64 45.58 24.11
C GLY A 101 1.89 44.09 23.84
N GLY A 102 1.49 43.57 22.67
CA GLY A 102 1.60 42.15 22.32
C GLY A 102 0.40 41.29 22.69
N HIS A 103 -0.59 41.85 23.39
CA HIS A 103 -1.79 41.16 23.87
C HIS A 103 -3.04 41.68 23.14
N PRO A 104 -4.10 40.88 22.95
CA PRO A 104 -5.33 41.36 22.36
C PRO A 104 -6.04 42.38 23.26
N LYS A 105 -6.67 43.38 22.65
CA LYS A 105 -7.62 44.25 23.35
C LYS A 105 -8.86 43.44 23.73
N ALA A 106 -9.44 43.80 24.88
CA ALA A 106 -10.64 43.14 25.40
C ALA A 106 -11.76 43.06 24.34
N MET A 107 -12.27 41.84 24.14
CA MET A 107 -13.43 41.57 23.31
C MET A 107 -14.72 41.88 24.08
N ASP A 108 -15.66 42.57 23.42
CA ASP A 108 -16.97 42.82 24.00
C ASP A 108 -17.69 41.49 24.26
N LYS A 109 -18.35 41.37 25.41
CA LYS A 109 -18.97 40.11 25.88
C LYS A 109 -20.07 39.58 24.95
N SER A 110 -20.54 40.39 24.01
CA SER A 110 -21.53 39.98 23.02
C SER A 110 -20.97 39.09 21.90
N TRP A 111 -19.65 38.86 21.81
CA TRP A 111 -19.02 38.06 20.76
C TRP A 111 -18.66 36.63 21.18
N SER A 112 -18.98 35.68 20.30
CA SER A 112 -18.47 34.31 20.34
C SER A 112 -18.08 33.90 18.91
N LEU A 113 -16.92 33.29 18.77
CA LEU A 113 -16.33 32.96 17.47
C LEU A 113 -16.03 31.46 17.40
N CYS A 114 -16.19 30.90 16.21
CA CYS A 114 -15.82 29.51 15.91
C CYS A 114 -14.94 29.47 14.68
N ARG A 115 -13.81 28.77 14.77
CA ARG A 115 -12.86 28.62 13.67
C ARG A 115 -12.78 27.16 13.28
N HIS A 116 -13.26 26.86 12.09
CA HIS A 116 -13.31 25.52 11.53
C HIS A 116 -12.14 25.32 10.58
N VAL A 117 -11.42 24.22 10.73
CA VAL A 117 -10.28 23.84 9.87
C VAL A 117 -10.68 22.63 9.04
N PHE A 118 -10.74 22.82 7.72
CA PHE A 118 -10.90 21.77 6.73
C PHE A 118 -9.60 21.61 5.96
N ILE A 119 -9.37 20.41 5.44
CA ILE A 119 -8.18 20.12 4.65
C ILE A 119 -8.63 19.44 3.36
N SER A 120 -7.94 19.71 2.27
CA SER A 120 -8.15 19.05 0.99
C SER A 120 -6.81 18.54 0.47
N THR A 121 -6.83 17.34 -0.09
CA THR A 121 -5.73 16.74 -0.85
C THR A 121 -6.05 16.67 -2.34
N THR A 122 -7.12 17.34 -2.78
CA THR A 122 -7.53 17.37 -4.19
C THR A 122 -6.57 18.25 -5.00
N PRO A 123 -5.98 17.75 -6.11
CA PRO A 123 -5.04 18.53 -6.92
C PRO A 123 -5.60 19.85 -7.46
N ALA A 124 -6.91 19.89 -7.78
CA ALA A 124 -7.59 21.09 -8.27
C ALA A 124 -7.62 22.21 -7.21
N VAL A 125 -7.89 21.85 -5.95
CA VAL A 125 -7.90 22.79 -4.82
C VAL A 125 -6.50 23.35 -4.59
N LYS A 126 -5.49 22.47 -4.54
CA LYS A 126 -4.09 22.88 -4.42
C LYS A 126 -3.68 23.83 -5.54
N THR A 127 -4.03 23.51 -6.79
CA THR A 127 -3.72 24.35 -7.96
C THR A 127 -4.36 25.73 -7.85
N ALA A 128 -5.62 25.83 -7.41
CA ALA A 128 -6.29 27.11 -7.24
C ALA A 128 -5.62 27.98 -6.17
N VAL A 129 -5.28 27.39 -5.02
CA VAL A 129 -4.69 28.11 -3.89
C VAL A 129 -3.23 28.48 -4.15
N ASP A 130 -2.42 27.59 -4.73
CA ASP A 130 -1.05 27.89 -5.18
C ASP A 130 -1.06 28.94 -6.30
N GLY A 131 -2.14 29.01 -7.09
CA GLY A 131 -2.39 30.03 -8.11
C GLY A 131 -2.85 31.39 -7.57
N GLY A 132 -3.04 31.52 -6.25
CA GLY A 132 -3.34 32.80 -5.58
C GLY A 132 -4.77 32.94 -5.04
N ASP A 133 -5.63 31.94 -5.14
CA ASP A 133 -6.98 31.98 -4.57
C ASP A 133 -6.97 31.76 -3.04
N SER A 134 -6.55 32.79 -2.30
CA SER A 134 -6.48 32.73 -0.84
C SER A 134 -7.84 32.88 -0.14
N GLN A 135 -8.92 33.12 -0.88
CA GLN A 135 -10.27 33.38 -0.35
C GLN A 135 -11.23 32.21 -0.59
N CYS A 136 -10.72 31.07 -1.08
CA CYS A 136 -11.51 29.87 -1.38
C CYS A 136 -12.60 30.11 -2.43
N SER A 137 -12.33 30.95 -3.42
CA SER A 137 -13.28 31.33 -4.49
C SER A 137 -13.55 30.19 -5.48
N PHE A 138 -12.70 29.16 -5.50
CA PHE A 138 -12.84 27.94 -6.29
C PHE A 138 -14.02 27.06 -5.87
N LEU A 139 -14.58 27.25 -4.67
CA LEU A 139 -15.76 26.52 -4.22
C LEU A 139 -16.96 26.80 -5.14
N SER A 140 -17.75 25.77 -5.42
CA SER A 140 -19.02 25.98 -6.14
C SER A 140 -19.96 26.88 -5.36
N ALA A 141 -20.88 27.56 -6.04
CA ALA A 141 -21.86 28.43 -5.39
C ALA A 141 -22.73 27.66 -4.38
N ASP A 142 -23.09 26.42 -4.69
CA ASP A 142 -23.86 25.54 -3.81
C ASP A 142 -23.05 25.12 -2.59
N CYS A 143 -21.79 24.70 -2.78
CA CYS A 143 -20.90 24.40 -1.66
C CYS A 143 -20.73 25.60 -0.73
N ALA A 144 -20.39 26.77 -1.28
CA ALA A 144 -20.16 27.97 -0.48
C ALA A 144 -21.41 28.39 0.30
N LYS A 145 -22.61 28.17 -0.26
CA LYS A 145 -23.88 28.44 0.42
C LYS A 145 -24.15 27.43 1.53
N ASP A 146 -24.09 26.14 1.23
CA ASP A 146 -24.42 25.07 2.17
C ASP A 146 -23.41 24.99 3.31
N LEU A 147 -22.13 25.24 3.03
CA LEU A 147 -21.08 25.32 4.05
C LEU A 147 -21.30 26.50 4.99
N LYS A 148 -21.76 27.66 4.50
CA LYS A 148 -22.12 28.76 5.40
C LYS A 148 -23.31 28.38 6.27
N ALA A 149 -24.35 27.81 5.67
CA ALA A 149 -25.54 27.38 6.39
C ALA A 149 -25.21 26.34 7.48
N SER A 150 -24.40 25.32 7.18
CA SER A 150 -23.99 24.31 8.15
C SER A 150 -23.23 24.90 9.34
N LEU A 151 -22.52 26.02 9.14
CA LEU A 151 -21.77 26.69 10.19
C LEU A 151 -22.57 27.74 10.97
N THR A 152 -23.73 28.20 10.47
CA THR A 152 -24.50 29.32 11.08
C THR A 152 -25.92 29.01 11.50
N ASP A 153 -26.61 28.04 10.89
CA ASP A 153 -28.06 27.90 11.05
C ASP A 153 -28.49 27.41 12.45
N SER A 154 -27.62 26.64 13.11
CA SER A 154 -27.84 26.10 14.46
C SER A 154 -27.02 26.84 15.53
N TRP A 155 -26.66 28.10 15.27
CA TRP A 155 -25.78 28.88 16.14
C TRP A 155 -26.37 29.07 17.54
N GLY A 156 -25.67 28.56 18.56
CA GLY A 156 -26.11 28.59 19.96
C GLY A 156 -27.27 27.65 20.30
N THR A 157 -27.69 26.79 19.37
CA THR A 157 -28.77 25.81 19.58
C THR A 157 -28.33 24.37 19.35
N ALA A 158 -27.21 24.15 18.64
CA ALA A 158 -26.67 22.82 18.36
C ALA A 158 -26.16 22.08 19.61
N ASP A 159 -25.63 22.82 20.60
CA ASP A 159 -25.06 22.27 21.84
C ASP A 159 -25.31 23.23 23.02
N GLN A 160 -25.27 22.72 24.25
CA GLN A 160 -25.54 23.53 25.45
C GLN A 160 -24.32 24.27 25.98
N ASP A 161 -23.12 23.83 25.62
CA ASP A 161 -21.83 24.33 26.12
C ASP A 161 -21.06 25.14 25.06
N SER A 162 -21.47 25.08 23.79
CA SER A 162 -20.89 25.83 22.68
C SER A 162 -21.89 26.76 21.98
N MET A 163 -21.36 27.73 21.23
CA MET A 163 -22.13 28.54 20.27
C MET A 163 -22.03 28.02 18.83
N CYS A 164 -21.03 27.18 18.51
CA CYS A 164 -20.80 26.70 17.15
C CYS A 164 -21.96 25.83 16.65
N SER A 165 -22.31 25.96 15.37
CA SER A 165 -23.37 25.15 14.73
C SER A 165 -22.93 23.76 14.32
N ALA A 166 -21.61 23.52 14.26
CA ALA A 166 -21.01 22.28 13.81
C ALA A 166 -19.78 21.95 14.67
N PHE A 167 -19.47 20.66 14.79
CA PHE A 167 -18.52 20.13 15.75
C PHE A 167 -17.31 19.49 15.09
N ILE A 168 -16.33 19.16 15.93
CA ILE A 168 -15.16 18.37 15.52
C ILE A 168 -15.64 17.06 14.89
N PHE A 169 -14.97 16.65 13.82
CA PHE A 169 -15.28 15.48 13.00
C PHE A 169 -16.56 15.59 12.15
N ASP A 170 -17.34 16.67 12.22
CA ASP A 170 -18.46 16.82 11.28
C ASP A 170 -17.96 16.95 9.85
N MET A 171 -18.71 16.34 8.93
CA MET A 171 -18.37 16.32 7.51
C MET A 171 -18.68 17.66 6.86
N ILE A 172 -17.85 18.06 5.89
CA ILE A 172 -18.17 19.14 4.97
C ILE A 172 -19.46 18.77 4.20
N PRO A 173 -20.34 19.74 3.87
CA PRO A 173 -21.57 19.43 3.14
C PRO A 173 -21.31 18.68 1.83
N GLU A 174 -22.22 17.79 1.43
CA GLU A 174 -22.06 16.96 0.24
C GLU A 174 -21.88 17.77 -1.05
N SER A 175 -22.49 18.95 -1.13
CA SER A 175 -22.33 19.88 -2.25
C SER A 175 -20.89 20.38 -2.44
N CYS A 176 -20.02 20.19 -1.44
CA CYS A 176 -18.61 20.52 -1.51
C CYS A 176 -17.71 19.40 -2.05
N PHE A 177 -18.17 18.16 -2.18
CA PHE A 177 -17.29 17.03 -2.51
C PHE A 177 -16.58 17.19 -3.86
N ASP A 178 -17.26 17.73 -4.87
CA ASP A 178 -16.66 17.90 -6.20
C ASP A 178 -15.66 19.06 -6.25
N SER A 179 -15.92 20.16 -5.53
CA SER A 179 -15.10 21.39 -5.59
C SER A 179 -13.99 21.44 -4.54
N PHE A 180 -14.17 20.77 -3.41
CA PHE A 180 -13.21 20.74 -2.29
C PHE A 180 -12.65 19.34 -2.00
N GLY A 181 -13.39 18.28 -2.35
CA GLY A 181 -13.15 16.93 -1.85
C GLY A 181 -13.94 16.64 -0.58
N LYS A 182 -14.05 15.36 -0.23
CA LYS A 182 -14.54 14.97 1.10
C LYS A 182 -13.56 15.51 2.15
N SER A 183 -14.09 16.07 3.24
CA SER A 183 -13.34 16.50 4.42
C SER A 183 -14.27 16.47 5.62
N ARG A 184 -13.72 16.31 6.81
CA ARG A 184 -14.33 16.73 8.07
C ARG A 184 -13.52 17.88 8.63
N GLN A 185 -13.99 18.42 9.75
CA GLN A 185 -13.40 19.60 10.37
C GLN A 185 -12.87 19.34 11.78
N ASP A 186 -11.90 20.15 12.17
CA ASP A 186 -11.68 20.51 13.56
C ASP A 186 -12.29 21.89 13.85
N VAL A 187 -12.65 22.17 15.09
CA VAL A 187 -13.28 23.43 15.49
C VAL A 187 -12.67 23.98 16.78
N MET A 188 -12.27 25.26 16.72
CA MET A 188 -11.82 26.03 17.88
C MET A 188 -12.84 27.12 18.19
N ALA A 189 -13.50 27.04 19.33
CA ALA A 189 -14.42 28.06 19.83
C ALA A 189 -13.71 28.99 20.81
N PHE A 190 -14.00 30.30 20.76
CA PHE A 190 -13.46 31.26 21.72
C PHE A 190 -14.35 32.49 21.86
N ASP A 191 -14.24 33.17 23.00
CA ASP A 191 -15.03 34.36 23.31
C ASP A 191 -14.22 35.38 24.16
N SER A 192 -14.92 36.36 24.72
CA SER A 192 -14.32 37.39 25.58
C SER A 192 -13.56 36.85 26.79
N THR A 193 -13.92 35.67 27.30
CA THR A 193 -13.23 35.03 28.43
C THR A 193 -11.94 34.38 27.97
N THR A 194 -11.95 33.71 26.80
CA THR A 194 -10.74 33.13 26.19
C THR A 194 -9.70 34.20 25.87
N LEU A 195 -10.11 35.35 25.33
CA LEU A 195 -9.19 36.45 25.03
C LEU A 195 -8.72 37.25 26.25
N ALA A 196 -9.33 37.03 27.42
CA ALA A 196 -8.86 37.61 28.68
C ALA A 196 -7.92 36.66 29.44
N ASP A 197 -7.79 35.42 28.99
CA ASP A 197 -6.93 34.41 29.58
C ASP A 197 -5.51 34.48 28.99
N PRO A 198 -4.48 34.82 29.80
CA PRO A 198 -3.11 34.97 29.30
C PRO A 198 -2.50 33.69 28.70
N ASP A 199 -3.05 32.51 29.02
CA ASP A 199 -2.56 31.24 28.48
C ASP A 199 -3.21 30.89 27.13
N LEU A 200 -4.34 31.52 26.78
CA LEU A 200 -5.15 31.19 25.60
C LEU A 200 -5.27 32.35 24.60
N GLU A 201 -5.09 33.60 25.04
CA GLU A 201 -5.36 34.80 24.25
C GLU A 201 -4.56 34.83 22.93
N LEU A 202 -3.32 34.35 22.95
CA LEU A 202 -2.43 34.34 21.79
C LEU A 202 -2.72 33.20 20.82
N LEU A 203 -3.38 32.12 21.26
CA LEU A 203 -3.72 30.98 20.38
C LEU A 203 -4.57 31.41 19.18
N GLN A 204 -5.41 32.42 19.37
CA GLN A 204 -6.36 32.89 18.35
C GLN A 204 -5.98 34.24 17.73
N THR A 205 -4.93 34.91 18.24
CA THR A 205 -4.58 36.30 17.89
C THR A 205 -3.11 36.53 17.53
N SER A 206 -2.22 35.57 17.80
CA SER A 206 -0.80 35.60 17.45
C SER A 206 -0.50 34.81 16.18
N LYS A 207 0.34 35.38 15.33
CA LYS A 207 0.97 34.66 14.20
C LYS A 207 2.18 33.81 14.61
N ALA A 208 2.59 33.87 15.88
CA ALA A 208 3.71 33.09 16.41
C ALA A 208 3.25 31.69 16.84
N GLN A 209 4.21 30.77 16.94
CA GLN A 209 3.96 29.43 17.45
C GLN A 209 3.76 29.48 18.96
N GLU A 210 2.62 28.98 19.42
CA GLU A 210 2.24 28.88 20.84
C GLU A 210 2.16 27.41 21.28
N LEU A 211 2.15 27.15 22.59
CA LEU A 211 2.13 25.79 23.14
C LEU A 211 1.00 24.91 22.55
N TYR A 212 -0.20 25.48 22.40
CA TYR A 212 -1.40 24.79 21.91
C TYR A 212 -1.84 25.24 20.52
N SER A 213 -0.96 25.85 19.70
CA SER A 213 -1.31 26.11 18.29
C SER A 213 -1.73 24.82 17.58
N TRP A 214 -2.65 24.96 16.64
CA TRP A 214 -3.18 23.83 15.88
C TRP A 214 -2.08 23.20 14.99
N ARG A 215 -1.99 21.86 15.00
CA ARG A 215 -0.89 21.10 14.38
C ARG A 215 -1.31 19.77 13.79
N MET A 216 -0.66 19.40 12.69
CA MET A 216 -0.90 18.17 11.94
C MET A 216 0.43 17.55 11.51
N GLY A 217 0.69 16.32 11.95
CA GLY A 217 1.82 15.50 11.53
C GLY A 217 1.58 14.77 10.21
N THR A 218 2.60 14.08 9.73
CA THR A 218 2.58 13.26 8.50
C THR A 218 2.67 11.77 8.84
N GLY A 219 2.17 11.37 10.01
CA GLY A 219 2.38 10.06 10.58
C GLY A 219 3.79 9.90 11.15
N PHE A 220 4.17 8.64 11.38
CA PHE A 220 5.49 8.25 11.89
C PHE A 220 6.31 7.64 10.76
N HIS A 221 7.55 8.09 10.61
CA HIS A 221 8.46 7.62 9.59
C HIS A 221 9.91 7.61 10.08
N GLY A 222 10.75 6.81 9.43
CA GLY A 222 12.20 6.83 9.68
C GLY A 222 12.81 8.21 9.35
N PRO A 223 13.97 8.55 9.95
CA PRO A 223 14.64 9.83 9.73
C PRO A 223 15.05 10.04 8.27
N GLY A 224 14.91 11.27 7.77
CA GLY A 224 15.30 11.66 6.42
C GLY A 224 14.33 11.24 5.32
N ASN A 225 13.11 10.81 5.68
CA ASN A 225 12.11 10.41 4.70
C ASN A 225 11.60 11.63 3.92
N ALA A 226 11.96 11.74 2.64
CA ALA A 226 11.53 12.85 1.78
C ALA A 226 10.02 12.86 1.48
N LEU A 227 9.33 11.70 1.57
CA LEU A 227 7.88 11.60 1.35
C LEU A 227 7.08 12.37 2.42
N SER A 228 7.60 12.46 3.65
CA SER A 228 6.96 13.22 4.74
C SER A 228 6.68 14.68 4.34
N TYR A 229 7.65 15.35 3.71
CA TYR A 229 7.49 16.72 3.22
C TYR A 229 6.54 16.81 2.02
N GLN A 230 6.46 15.77 1.19
CA GLN A 230 5.47 15.71 0.10
C GLN A 230 4.05 15.57 0.65
N MET A 231 3.86 14.72 1.66
CA MET A 231 2.57 14.56 2.34
C MET A 231 2.11 15.87 2.98
N ALA A 232 3.02 16.61 3.62
CA ALA A 232 2.73 17.94 4.15
C ALA A 232 2.35 18.92 3.03
N ALA A 233 3.12 18.97 1.94
CA ALA A 233 2.91 19.90 0.81
C ALA A 233 1.64 19.62 -0.02
N ASN A 234 1.14 18.39 0.00
CA ASN A 234 -0.07 17.99 -0.71
C ASN A 234 -1.37 18.47 -0.04
N ARG A 235 -1.29 19.01 1.18
CA ARG A 235 -2.46 19.45 1.95
C ARG A 235 -2.74 20.93 1.72
N THR A 236 -3.98 21.24 1.39
CA THR A 236 -4.50 22.61 1.32
C THR A 236 -5.50 22.81 2.46
N TYR A 237 -5.36 23.89 3.21
CA TYR A 237 -6.13 24.16 4.42
C TYR A 237 -7.13 25.27 4.14
N MET A 238 -8.40 25.01 4.39
CA MET A 238 -9.46 26.01 4.41
C MET A 238 -9.85 26.29 5.86
N VAL A 239 -9.74 27.55 6.26
CA VAL A 239 -10.17 28.01 7.57
C VAL A 239 -11.42 28.86 7.42
N ALA A 240 -12.53 28.39 7.98
CA ALA A 240 -13.79 29.12 8.05
C ALA A 240 -13.94 29.74 9.45
N THR A 241 -13.89 31.07 9.54
CA THR A 241 -14.12 31.79 10.80
C THR A 241 -15.54 32.32 10.84
N VAL A 242 -16.33 31.86 11.79
CA VAL A 242 -17.70 32.30 12.07
C VAL A 242 -17.66 33.41 13.12
N TRP A 243 -18.21 34.57 12.76
CA TRP A 243 -18.31 35.76 13.58
C TRP A 243 -19.73 35.88 14.11
N GLY A 244 -19.94 35.43 15.35
CA GLY A 244 -21.28 35.30 15.93
C GLY A 244 -21.46 36.01 17.27
N TYR A 245 -22.68 35.89 17.78
CA TYR A 245 -23.06 36.45 19.07
C TYR A 245 -22.88 35.42 20.20
N SER A 246 -22.66 35.90 21.43
CA SER A 246 -22.66 35.10 22.67
C SER A 246 -24.05 34.92 23.27
N ARG A 247 -24.21 33.91 24.13
CA ARG A 247 -25.43 33.73 24.94
C ARG A 247 -25.73 35.01 25.74
N GLY A 248 -26.95 35.53 25.60
CA GLY A 248 -27.38 36.75 26.28
C GLY A 248 -27.01 38.07 25.58
N ALA A 249 -26.39 38.03 24.38
CA ALA A 249 -26.25 39.21 23.55
C ALA A 249 -27.62 39.81 23.21
N LYS A 250 -27.76 41.14 23.30
CA LYS A 250 -29.02 41.86 23.03
C LYS A 250 -29.41 41.87 21.55
N ASN A 251 -28.45 41.68 20.65
CA ASN A 251 -28.61 41.74 19.21
C ASN A 251 -28.12 40.41 18.62
N GLN A 252 -29.03 39.60 18.10
CA GLN A 252 -28.76 38.24 17.59
C GLN A 252 -28.99 38.18 16.08
N LYS A 253 -28.23 38.98 15.33
CA LYS A 253 -28.18 38.83 13.86
C LYS A 253 -27.48 37.52 13.51
N THR A 254 -27.84 36.97 12.34
CA THR A 254 -27.18 35.78 11.78
C THR A 254 -25.66 35.98 11.74
N PRO A 255 -24.87 35.03 12.27
CA PRO A 255 -23.40 35.08 12.17
C PRO A 255 -22.92 35.16 10.72
N GLU A 256 -21.78 35.81 10.50
CA GLU A 256 -21.12 35.85 9.19
C GLU A 256 -19.90 34.92 9.15
N VAL A 257 -19.67 34.25 8.01
CA VAL A 257 -18.52 33.35 7.82
C VAL A 257 -17.52 33.98 6.86
N SER A 258 -16.25 34.00 7.26
CA SER A 258 -15.12 34.41 6.43
C SER A 258 -14.17 33.25 6.18
N PHE A 259 -13.68 33.12 4.95
CA PHE A 259 -12.80 32.02 4.55
C PHE A 259 -11.36 32.50 4.33
N GLY A 260 -10.40 31.63 4.63
CA GLY A 260 -9.01 31.76 4.22
C GLY A 260 -8.48 30.40 3.77
N CYS A 261 -7.95 30.34 2.55
CA CYS A 261 -7.35 29.13 1.98
C CYS A 261 -5.84 29.29 1.84
N VAL A 262 -5.08 28.31 2.36
CA VAL A 262 -3.62 28.32 2.35
C VAL A 262 -3.06 26.92 2.12
N SER A 263 -2.06 26.82 1.24
CA SER A 263 -1.28 25.62 0.96
C SER A 263 0.21 25.89 1.26
N PRO A 264 1.03 24.86 1.53
CA PRO A 264 2.47 25.04 1.72
C PRO A 264 3.25 25.41 0.45
N GLY A 265 2.67 25.28 -0.74
CA GLY A 265 3.38 25.34 -2.02
C GLY A 265 4.08 24.03 -2.39
N ASP A 266 5.23 24.12 -3.05
CA ASP A 266 5.98 22.94 -3.49
C ASP A 266 6.57 22.14 -2.32
N ALA A 267 6.73 20.83 -2.52
CA ALA A 267 7.34 19.96 -1.53
C ALA A 267 8.82 20.32 -1.31
N TYR A 268 9.20 20.44 -0.04
CA TYR A 268 10.61 20.57 0.34
C TYR A 268 11.33 19.25 0.08
N VAL A 269 12.48 19.32 -0.60
CA VAL A 269 13.36 18.17 -0.81
C VAL A 269 14.56 18.30 0.14
N PRO A 270 14.71 17.41 1.14
CA PRO A 270 15.87 17.42 2.01
C PRO A 270 17.18 17.28 1.22
N PRO A 271 18.26 17.96 1.63
CA PRO A 271 19.58 17.70 1.06
C PRO A 271 19.94 16.22 1.20
N PRO A 272 20.60 15.60 0.21
CA PRO A 272 21.03 14.21 0.32
C PRO A 272 21.89 14.06 1.57
N THR A 273 21.52 13.10 2.43
CA THR A 273 22.34 12.71 3.57
C THR A 273 23.72 12.31 3.03
N SER A 274 24.77 12.93 3.57
CA SER A 274 26.14 12.71 3.11
C SER A 274 26.59 11.29 3.47
N THR A 275 26.25 10.32 2.63
CA THR A 275 26.86 9.00 2.60
C THR A 275 27.51 8.86 1.24
N THR A 276 28.83 8.84 1.25
CA THR A 276 29.71 8.84 0.07
C THR A 276 29.44 7.64 -0.84
N SER A 277 28.96 7.84 -2.07
CA SER A 277 29.41 7.11 -3.28
C SER A 277 28.82 7.69 -4.57
N THR A 278 29.73 8.12 -5.45
CA THR A 278 29.64 8.40 -6.90
C THR A 278 28.71 7.42 -7.65
N THR A 279 27.89 7.77 -8.66
CA THR A 279 28.04 8.73 -9.77
C THR A 279 26.66 8.98 -10.38
N SER A 280 26.27 10.23 -10.63
CA SER A 280 24.99 10.61 -11.22
C SER A 280 25.12 11.04 -12.68
N SER A 281 24.24 10.52 -13.54
CA SER A 281 23.83 11.16 -14.78
C SER A 281 22.32 11.41 -14.70
N SER A 282 21.94 12.67 -14.78
CA SER A 282 20.58 13.18 -14.59
C SER A 282 19.63 12.82 -15.72
N SER A 283 18.40 12.46 -15.38
CA SER A 283 17.24 12.77 -16.21
C SER A 283 16.03 13.07 -15.33
N THR A 284 15.47 14.26 -15.53
CA THR A 284 14.35 14.91 -14.83
C THR A 284 13.07 14.05 -14.86
N PRO A 285 12.35 13.87 -13.73
CA PRO A 285 11.04 13.22 -13.75
C PRO A 285 9.98 14.19 -14.27
N THR A 286 9.26 13.78 -15.31
CA THR A 286 8.07 14.48 -15.81
C THR A 286 6.84 13.90 -15.12
N SER A 287 6.13 14.72 -14.36
CA SER A 287 4.84 14.38 -13.74
C SER A 287 3.76 14.26 -14.82
N THR A 288 3.13 13.09 -14.93
CA THR A 288 1.91 12.93 -15.74
C THR A 288 0.76 12.63 -14.77
N SER A 289 -0.20 13.55 -14.70
CA SER A 289 -1.43 13.42 -13.90
C SER A 289 -2.42 12.47 -14.59
N THR A 290 -2.89 11.43 -13.89
CA THR A 290 -3.82 10.44 -14.45
C THR A 290 -5.28 10.84 -14.26
N SER A 291 -6.04 10.62 -15.33
CA SER A 291 -7.46 10.91 -15.57
C SER A 291 -8.45 10.16 -14.67
N THR A 292 -9.58 10.82 -14.37
CA THR A 292 -10.74 10.43 -13.54
C THR A 292 -11.84 9.65 -14.28
N GLN A 293 -11.47 8.71 -15.16
CA GLN A 293 -12.44 7.78 -15.76
C GLN A 293 -11.76 6.43 -15.98
N LEU A 294 -12.48 5.31 -15.73
CA LEU A 294 -12.04 3.97 -16.11
C LEU A 294 -11.65 3.99 -17.60
N PRO A 295 -10.36 3.96 -17.96
CA PRO A 295 -9.97 3.82 -19.35
C PRO A 295 -10.31 2.38 -19.73
N THR A 296 -10.73 2.18 -20.97
CA THR A 296 -10.97 0.89 -21.62
C THR A 296 -9.65 0.11 -21.82
N ALA A 297 -8.84 -0.03 -20.78
CA ALA A 297 -7.63 -0.83 -20.82
C ALA A 297 -8.03 -2.31 -20.74
N THR A 298 -7.69 -3.06 -21.80
CA THR A 298 -7.91 -4.50 -21.86
C THR A 298 -7.20 -5.18 -20.69
N PRO A 299 -7.86 -6.13 -19.98
CA PRO A 299 -7.19 -6.94 -18.97
C PRO A 299 -5.95 -7.63 -19.54
N LEU A 300 -4.97 -7.88 -18.69
CA LEU A 300 -3.81 -8.71 -19.05
C LEU A 300 -4.30 -10.06 -19.60
N PRO A 301 -3.67 -10.59 -20.67
CA PRO A 301 -3.95 -11.94 -21.13
C PRO A 301 -3.79 -12.95 -19.98
N THR A 302 -4.70 -13.91 -19.89
CA THR A 302 -4.79 -14.84 -18.75
C THR A 302 -3.62 -15.81 -18.66
N ASP A 303 -2.77 -15.88 -19.68
CA ASP A 303 -1.61 -16.75 -19.82
C ASP A 303 -0.27 -16.00 -19.78
N VAL A 304 -0.29 -14.68 -19.56
CA VAL A 304 0.91 -13.83 -19.49
C VAL A 304 1.19 -13.46 -18.04
N ALA A 305 2.42 -13.69 -17.58
CA ALA A 305 2.84 -13.31 -16.23
C ALA A 305 2.90 -11.79 -16.05
N PHE A 306 2.59 -11.34 -14.83
CA PHE A 306 2.80 -9.96 -14.39
C PHE A 306 3.95 -9.93 -13.38
N SER A 307 4.79 -8.90 -13.47
CA SER A 307 5.74 -8.58 -12.41
C SER A 307 5.98 -7.09 -12.29
N ASP A 308 6.23 -6.63 -11.08
CA ASP A 308 6.62 -5.26 -10.75
C ASP A 308 7.54 -5.29 -9.52
N ASP A 309 8.77 -4.80 -9.71
CA ASP A 309 9.77 -4.59 -8.64
C ASP A 309 9.87 -3.10 -8.24
N PHE A 310 8.98 -2.27 -8.80
CA PHE A 310 8.90 -0.83 -8.55
C PHE A 310 10.22 -0.06 -8.77
N SER A 311 11.18 -0.66 -9.47
CA SER A 311 12.46 -0.01 -9.84
C SER A 311 12.26 1.20 -10.76
N SER A 312 11.11 1.23 -11.46
CA SER A 312 10.70 2.35 -12.30
C SER A 312 10.28 3.59 -11.48
N GLY A 313 9.94 3.44 -10.20
CA GLY A 313 9.36 4.50 -9.37
C GLY A 313 7.99 4.98 -9.85
N LYS A 314 7.25 4.16 -10.60
CA LYS A 314 5.95 4.51 -11.17
C LYS A 314 4.86 3.51 -10.81
N MET A 315 3.63 4.01 -10.76
CA MET A 315 2.41 3.23 -10.51
C MET A 315 1.57 3.01 -11.79
N ASP A 316 2.15 3.23 -12.97
CA ASP A 316 1.43 3.29 -14.26
C ASP A 316 0.66 1.99 -14.61
N ARG A 317 1.03 0.86 -14.00
CA ARG A 317 0.42 -0.46 -14.21
C ARG A 317 -0.66 -0.82 -13.18
N TRP A 318 -0.86 0.05 -12.20
CA TRP A 318 -1.73 -0.15 -11.05
C TRP A 318 -2.93 0.80 -11.09
N PHE A 319 -4.08 0.28 -10.68
CA PHE A 319 -5.30 1.01 -10.44
C PHE A 319 -5.50 1.12 -8.93
N ILE A 320 -5.39 2.33 -8.40
CA ILE A 320 -5.65 2.59 -6.98
C ILE A 320 -7.16 2.76 -6.82
N ASP A 321 -7.76 1.87 -6.02
CA ASP A 321 -9.19 1.89 -5.71
C ASP A 321 -9.47 2.72 -4.46
N SER A 322 -8.69 2.50 -3.39
CA SER A 322 -8.80 3.20 -2.11
C SER A 322 -7.44 3.34 -1.45
N GLY A 323 -7.31 4.27 -0.49
CA GLY A 323 -6.05 4.54 0.20
C GLY A 323 -5.02 5.26 -0.67
N THR A 324 -3.78 5.29 -0.19
CA THR A 324 -2.64 5.91 -0.91
C THR A 324 -1.62 4.83 -1.24
N PHE A 325 -1.22 4.76 -2.50
CA PHE A 325 -0.12 3.91 -2.95
C PHE A 325 0.83 4.72 -3.81
N VAL A 326 2.11 4.67 -3.48
CA VAL A 326 3.17 5.35 -4.22
C VAL A 326 4.29 4.36 -4.50
N ALA A 327 4.86 4.43 -5.69
CA ALA A 327 6.09 3.69 -6.00
C ALA A 327 7.28 4.56 -5.56
N GLU A 328 7.93 4.15 -4.48
CA GLU A 328 9.25 4.65 -4.10
C GLU A 328 10.30 3.74 -4.77
N THR A 329 11.48 4.27 -5.10
CA THR A 329 12.51 3.50 -5.82
C THR A 329 12.76 2.13 -5.16
N ASN A 330 12.26 1.07 -5.80
CA ASN A 330 12.29 -0.35 -5.41
C ASN A 330 11.21 -0.84 -4.42
N ALA A 331 10.11 -0.13 -4.18
CA ALA A 331 8.93 -0.69 -3.51
C ALA A 331 7.66 0.17 -3.76
N MET A 332 6.50 -0.47 -3.75
CA MET A 332 5.22 0.22 -3.58
C MET A 332 4.93 0.38 -2.09
N VAL A 333 4.80 1.61 -1.61
CA VAL A 333 4.36 1.90 -0.25
C VAL A 333 2.88 2.19 -0.27
N GLY A 334 2.12 1.36 0.45
CA GLY A 334 0.69 1.50 0.64
C GLY A 334 0.35 1.98 2.05
N PHE A 335 -0.61 2.88 2.18
CA PHE A 335 -1.20 3.27 3.46
C PHE A 335 -2.72 3.45 3.35
N GLY A 336 -3.46 2.99 4.35
CA GLY A 336 -4.89 3.22 4.48
C GLY A 336 -5.45 2.71 5.81
N ALA A 337 -5.91 3.62 6.68
CA ALA A 337 -6.53 3.21 7.94
C ALA A 337 -7.88 2.50 7.75
N ASP A 338 -8.63 2.76 6.68
CA ASP A 338 -9.91 2.10 6.40
C ASP A 338 -9.83 0.92 5.39
N GLY A 339 -8.62 0.50 5.05
CA GLY A 339 -8.37 -0.50 4.00
C GLY A 339 -7.99 0.15 2.66
N GLY A 340 -6.70 0.39 2.42
CA GLY A 340 -6.18 0.82 1.11
C GLY A 340 -6.07 -0.37 0.16
N ARG A 341 -6.51 -0.20 -1.10
CA ARG A 341 -6.46 -1.25 -2.14
C ARG A 341 -5.91 -0.71 -3.46
N ALA A 342 -4.96 -1.43 -4.03
CA ALA A 342 -4.47 -1.19 -5.38
C ALA A 342 -4.47 -2.49 -6.18
N PHE A 343 -4.92 -2.44 -7.42
CA PHE A 343 -5.14 -3.60 -8.28
C PHE A 343 -4.36 -3.49 -9.58
N ILE A 344 -4.00 -4.63 -10.12
CA ILE A 344 -3.70 -4.75 -11.54
C ILE A 344 -4.97 -5.15 -12.29
N ARG A 345 -5.05 -4.77 -13.58
CA ARG A 345 -6.15 -5.22 -14.44
C ARG A 345 -5.89 -6.64 -14.94
N SER A 346 -6.04 -7.62 -14.05
CA SER A 346 -5.95 -9.06 -14.37
C SER A 346 -7.34 -9.72 -14.38
N ASN A 347 -7.37 -10.96 -14.86
CA ASN A 347 -8.51 -11.87 -14.68
C ASN A 347 -8.01 -13.32 -14.61
N TYR A 348 -6.95 -13.55 -13.84
CA TYR A 348 -6.32 -14.87 -13.75
C TYR A 348 -7.24 -15.86 -13.03
N ALA A 349 -7.19 -17.13 -13.45
CA ALA A 349 -7.92 -18.21 -12.80
C ALA A 349 -7.04 -18.91 -11.78
N ASP A 350 -6.05 -19.64 -12.28
CA ASP A 350 -5.10 -20.41 -11.48
C ASP A 350 -3.69 -19.82 -11.62
N PHE A 351 -2.99 -19.60 -10.52
CA PHE A 351 -1.72 -18.88 -10.50
C PHE A 351 -0.93 -19.07 -9.20
N LEU A 352 0.35 -18.69 -9.26
CA LEU A 352 1.14 -18.27 -8.12
C LEU A 352 1.14 -16.74 -8.04
N TYR A 353 0.98 -16.21 -6.83
CA TYR A 353 1.12 -14.78 -6.52
C TYR A 353 2.18 -14.63 -5.43
N ASP A 354 3.36 -14.17 -5.83
CA ASP A 354 4.49 -13.87 -4.96
C ASP A 354 4.61 -12.36 -4.70
N ALA A 355 4.97 -11.97 -3.49
CA ALA A 355 5.35 -10.61 -3.13
C ALA A 355 6.22 -10.60 -1.87
N ASP A 356 7.14 -9.64 -1.78
CA ASP A 356 7.78 -9.29 -0.52
C ASP A 356 6.95 -8.21 0.17
N ILE A 357 6.48 -8.49 1.38
CA ILE A 357 5.64 -7.59 2.17
C ILE A 357 6.40 -7.19 3.42
N THR A 358 6.59 -5.89 3.60
CA THR A 358 7.22 -5.30 4.80
C THR A 358 6.14 -4.57 5.60
N PRO A 359 5.56 -5.21 6.63
CA PRO A 359 4.57 -4.56 7.48
C PRO A 359 5.25 -3.56 8.43
N THR A 360 4.70 -2.36 8.59
CA THR A 360 5.22 -1.39 9.57
C THR A 360 4.45 -1.45 10.89
N LEU A 361 5.11 -1.07 11.99
CA LEU A 361 4.52 -1.07 13.32
C LEU A 361 3.63 0.16 13.52
N ASN A 362 2.31 -0.05 13.61
CA ASN A 362 1.39 1.00 14.07
C ASN A 362 0.24 0.49 14.95
N GLY A 363 0.33 -0.67 15.61
CA GLY A 363 -0.72 -1.17 16.54
C GLY A 363 -1.08 -2.65 16.34
N SER A 364 -1.79 -3.23 17.31
CA SER A 364 -1.87 -4.68 17.53
C SER A 364 -2.85 -5.47 16.64
N THR A 365 -3.49 -4.84 15.65
CA THR A 365 -4.49 -5.48 14.77
C THR A 365 -4.32 -5.19 13.28
N HIS A 366 -3.12 -4.76 12.86
CA HIS A 366 -2.87 -4.23 11.52
C HIS A 366 -2.32 -5.29 10.58
N ASP A 367 -2.93 -5.43 9.40
CA ASP A 367 -2.58 -6.45 8.42
C ASP A 367 -2.46 -5.88 7.02
N SER A 368 -1.55 -6.47 6.26
CA SER A 368 -1.32 -6.14 4.85
C SER A 368 -1.11 -7.41 4.07
N GLY A 369 -1.57 -7.42 2.83
CA GLY A 369 -1.66 -8.67 2.11
C GLY A 369 -2.00 -8.54 0.65
N LEU A 370 -2.22 -9.69 0.06
CA LEU A 370 -2.51 -9.89 -1.34
C LEU A 370 -4.02 -10.09 -1.51
N LEU A 371 -4.60 -9.28 -2.38
CA LEU A 371 -5.97 -9.43 -2.88
C LEU A 371 -5.94 -10.26 -4.15
N PHE A 372 -6.82 -11.24 -4.26
CA PHE A 372 -6.80 -12.12 -5.43
C PHE A 372 -8.18 -12.65 -5.80
N ARG A 373 -8.37 -12.88 -7.11
CA ARG A 373 -9.67 -13.23 -7.71
C ARG A 373 -10.80 -12.26 -7.33
N VAL A 374 -10.48 -10.97 -7.28
CA VAL A 374 -11.39 -9.90 -6.86
C VAL A 374 -12.32 -9.47 -7.99
N LYS A 375 -13.60 -9.33 -7.68
CA LYS A 375 -14.65 -8.79 -8.54
C LYS A 375 -15.54 -7.85 -7.72
N ASN A 376 -16.44 -7.15 -8.41
CA ASN A 376 -17.47 -6.30 -7.80
C ASN A 376 -16.91 -5.35 -6.73
N ILE A 377 -15.86 -4.60 -7.08
CA ILE A 377 -15.29 -3.59 -6.20
C ILE A 377 -16.35 -2.51 -5.95
N GLN A 378 -16.74 -2.32 -4.69
CA GLN A 378 -17.71 -1.30 -4.27
C GLN A 378 -16.99 -0.16 -3.55
N ARG A 379 -17.50 1.08 -3.69
CA ARG A 379 -17.01 2.23 -2.90
C ARG A 379 -17.40 2.01 -1.44
N GLU A 380 -16.46 2.30 -0.53
CA GLU A 380 -16.60 2.19 0.92
C GLU A 380 -16.63 0.74 1.44
N HIS A 381 -15.49 0.04 1.30
CA HIS A 381 -15.07 -1.17 2.04
C HIS A 381 -15.43 -2.53 1.44
N GLY A 382 -16.21 -2.60 0.36
CA GLY A 382 -16.61 -3.89 -0.23
C GLY A 382 -15.80 -4.36 -1.42
N TYR A 383 -15.45 -5.64 -1.45
CA TYR A 383 -15.10 -6.38 -2.66
C TYR A 383 -15.56 -7.83 -2.51
N GLU A 384 -15.77 -8.50 -3.63
CA GLU A 384 -15.97 -9.94 -3.65
C GLU A 384 -14.67 -10.61 -4.08
N GLY A 385 -14.08 -11.44 -3.23
CA GLY A 385 -12.79 -12.07 -3.54
C GLY A 385 -12.10 -12.64 -2.32
N TYR A 386 -10.80 -12.91 -2.45
CA TYR A 386 -9.98 -13.43 -1.37
C TYR A 386 -8.87 -12.47 -0.97
N TYR A 387 -8.41 -12.67 0.26
CA TYR A 387 -7.32 -11.93 0.87
C TYR A 387 -6.39 -12.88 1.64
N ALA A 388 -5.09 -12.75 1.39
CA ALA A 388 -4.04 -13.41 2.15
C ALA A 388 -3.15 -12.35 2.79
N GLY A 389 -3.26 -12.19 4.12
CA GLY A 389 -2.60 -11.13 4.88
C GLY A 389 -1.56 -11.64 5.86
N ILE A 390 -0.56 -10.80 6.11
CA ILE A 390 0.35 -10.93 7.26
C ILE A 390 0.17 -9.72 8.17
N SER A 391 0.37 -9.92 9.47
CA SER A 391 0.25 -8.87 10.48
C SER A 391 1.51 -8.79 11.34
N ALA A 392 1.94 -7.57 11.67
CA ALA A 392 3.00 -7.31 12.66
C ALA A 392 2.66 -7.82 14.07
N SER A 393 1.40 -8.22 14.32
CA SER A 393 0.98 -8.93 15.53
C SER A 393 1.36 -10.43 15.54
N GLY A 394 2.00 -10.93 14.47
CA GLY A 394 2.54 -12.29 14.37
C GLY A 394 1.57 -13.32 13.79
N TYR A 395 0.70 -12.92 12.87
CA TYR A 395 -0.29 -13.83 12.25
C TYR A 395 -0.25 -13.78 10.73
N VAL A 396 -0.57 -14.92 10.13
CA VAL A 396 -0.96 -15.07 8.72
C VAL A 396 -2.46 -15.37 8.70
N VAL A 397 -3.20 -14.74 7.80
CA VAL A 397 -4.66 -14.91 7.66
C VAL A 397 -4.99 -15.15 6.20
N LEU A 398 -5.93 -16.06 5.95
CA LEU A 398 -6.60 -16.24 4.67
C LEU A 398 -8.09 -16.02 4.89
N GLY A 399 -8.68 -15.12 4.09
CA GLY A 399 -10.08 -14.75 4.20
C GLY A 399 -10.76 -14.58 2.86
N ARG A 400 -12.09 -14.54 2.90
CA ARG A 400 -12.98 -14.32 1.77
C ARG A 400 -13.94 -13.20 2.12
N SER A 401 -14.09 -12.21 1.24
CA SER A 401 -15.09 -11.16 1.36
C SER A 401 -16.25 -11.39 0.39
N GLY A 402 -17.50 -11.23 0.85
CA GLY A 402 -18.75 -11.67 0.19
C GLY A 402 -19.72 -10.55 -0.22
N ASP A 403 -20.91 -10.94 -0.71
CA ASP A 403 -21.94 -10.11 -1.39
C ASP A 403 -22.99 -9.45 -0.48
N GLY A 404 -22.86 -9.58 0.85
CA GLY A 404 -23.73 -8.88 1.81
C GLY A 404 -23.58 -7.35 1.74
N GLN A 405 -24.65 -6.61 2.02
CA GLN A 405 -24.75 -5.13 1.90
C GLN A 405 -23.41 -4.40 2.09
N GLY A 406 -22.81 -3.92 0.99
CA GLY A 406 -21.57 -3.14 1.00
C GLY A 406 -20.27 -3.93 0.99
N GLY A 407 -20.30 -5.25 0.77
CA GLY A 407 -19.10 -6.12 0.72
C GLY A 407 -18.38 -6.29 2.06
N LEU A 408 -19.13 -6.20 3.17
CA LEU A 408 -18.66 -6.29 4.55
C LEU A 408 -18.75 -7.71 5.14
N ASP A 409 -19.20 -8.70 4.36
CA ASP A 409 -19.31 -10.09 4.83
C ASP A 409 -17.96 -10.81 4.70
N TYR A 410 -17.13 -10.70 5.74
CA TYR A 410 -15.82 -11.35 5.81
C TYR A 410 -15.91 -12.72 6.47
N LYS A 411 -15.45 -13.75 5.77
CA LYS A 411 -15.27 -15.11 6.28
C LYS A 411 -13.77 -15.44 6.34
N GLU A 412 -13.26 -15.65 7.55
CA GLU A 412 -11.94 -16.22 7.75
C GLU A 412 -11.94 -17.71 7.31
N LEU A 413 -11.03 -18.06 6.41
CA LEU A 413 -10.81 -19.44 5.96
C LEU A 413 -9.68 -20.11 6.75
N GLY A 414 -8.75 -19.33 7.29
CA GLY A 414 -7.72 -19.80 8.20
C GLY A 414 -6.90 -18.67 8.81
N ARG A 415 -6.34 -18.95 9.99
CA ARG A 415 -5.40 -18.07 10.70
C ARG A 415 -4.37 -18.93 11.42
N VAL A 416 -3.11 -18.54 11.33
CA VAL A 416 -2.01 -19.23 12.02
C VAL A 416 -1.00 -18.21 12.55
N LYS A 417 -0.39 -18.52 13.69
CA LYS A 417 0.70 -17.72 14.23
C LYS A 417 1.98 -17.96 13.43
N ALA A 418 2.72 -16.90 13.12
CA ALA A 418 4.01 -16.96 12.43
C ALA A 418 4.99 -15.91 12.99
N ASP A 419 6.29 -16.07 12.71
CA ASP A 419 7.33 -15.10 13.10
C ASP A 419 7.35 -13.93 12.11
N ILE A 420 6.30 -13.12 12.13
CA ILE A 420 6.19 -11.91 11.32
C ILE A 420 6.72 -10.75 12.14
N LYS A 421 7.74 -10.06 11.61
CA LYS A 421 8.39 -8.94 12.26
C LYS A 421 8.04 -7.64 11.52
N PRO A 422 7.78 -6.56 12.26
CA PRO A 422 7.66 -5.25 11.67
C PRO A 422 8.99 -4.84 11.03
N ASP A 423 8.89 -4.05 9.95
CA ASP A 423 10.01 -3.47 9.22
C ASP A 423 10.99 -4.49 8.64
N VAL A 424 10.56 -5.75 8.55
CA VAL A 424 11.25 -6.85 7.89
C VAL A 424 10.41 -7.32 6.70
N ALA A 425 11.06 -7.44 5.54
CA ALA A 425 10.41 -8.02 4.37
C ALA A 425 10.17 -9.52 4.59
N HIS A 426 8.92 -9.93 4.45
CA HIS A 426 8.48 -11.32 4.47
C HIS A 426 8.02 -11.73 3.08
N HIS A 427 8.51 -12.86 2.59
CA HIS A 427 8.14 -13.34 1.27
C HIS A 427 6.84 -14.13 1.36
N VAL A 428 5.76 -13.58 0.81
CA VAL A 428 4.42 -14.16 0.84
C VAL A 428 4.08 -14.72 -0.53
N ARG A 429 3.64 -15.98 -0.56
CA ARG A 429 3.11 -16.63 -1.76
C ARG A 429 1.70 -17.13 -1.54
N VAL A 430 0.82 -16.81 -2.49
CA VAL A 430 -0.49 -17.47 -2.65
C VAL A 430 -0.41 -18.44 -3.83
N GLN A 431 -0.84 -19.67 -3.62
CA GLN A 431 -1.15 -20.63 -4.68
C GLN A 431 -2.67 -20.78 -4.74
N ALA A 432 -3.27 -20.39 -5.87
CA ALA A 432 -4.70 -20.52 -6.12
C ALA A 432 -4.91 -21.42 -7.33
N ILE A 433 -5.46 -22.63 -7.13
CA ILE A 433 -5.71 -23.61 -8.20
C ILE A 433 -7.11 -24.20 -8.01
N GLY A 434 -8.04 -23.91 -8.91
CA GLY A 434 -9.44 -24.28 -8.73
C GLY A 434 -9.96 -23.77 -7.39
N SER A 435 -10.45 -24.66 -6.53
CA SER A 435 -10.90 -24.32 -5.17
C SER A 435 -9.80 -24.47 -4.11
N ASP A 436 -8.63 -25.01 -4.47
CA ASP A 436 -7.52 -25.22 -3.56
C ASP A 436 -6.69 -23.94 -3.43
N LEU A 437 -6.66 -23.41 -2.20
CA LEU A 437 -5.96 -22.18 -1.82
C LEU A 437 -4.88 -22.52 -0.80
N ALA A 438 -3.67 -22.03 -1.02
CA ALA A 438 -2.57 -22.17 -0.06
C ALA A 438 -1.78 -20.87 0.09
N VAL A 439 -1.40 -20.54 1.33
CA VAL A 439 -0.60 -19.36 1.67
C VAL A 439 0.70 -19.82 2.31
N PHE A 440 1.83 -19.34 1.78
CA PHE A 440 3.18 -19.59 2.26
C PHE A 440 3.79 -18.27 2.72
N VAL A 441 4.63 -18.32 3.76
CA VAL A 441 5.35 -17.15 4.25
C VAL A 441 6.76 -17.58 4.65
N ASP A 442 7.76 -16.94 4.04
CA ASP A 442 9.21 -17.17 4.12
C ASP A 442 9.67 -18.57 3.72
N ASP A 443 9.17 -19.60 4.40
CA ASP A 443 9.29 -21.00 3.98
C ASP A 443 8.25 -21.28 2.88
N LEU A 444 8.76 -21.52 1.67
CA LEU A 444 7.95 -21.81 0.49
C LEU A 444 7.75 -23.32 0.24
N ALA A 445 8.34 -24.19 1.06
CA ALA A 445 8.15 -25.63 0.94
C ALA A 445 6.85 -26.09 1.63
N THR A 446 6.46 -25.45 2.74
CA THR A 446 5.29 -25.83 3.53
C THR A 446 4.29 -24.69 3.65
N PRO A 447 3.02 -24.86 3.23
CA PRO A 447 2.02 -23.81 3.39
C PRO A 447 1.72 -23.55 4.86
N LYS A 448 1.60 -22.28 5.23
CA LYS A 448 1.13 -21.83 6.55
C LYS A 448 -0.38 -22.05 6.69
N ILE A 449 -1.13 -21.88 5.60
CA ILE A 449 -2.58 -22.09 5.54
C ILE A 449 -2.92 -22.84 4.25
N THR A 450 -3.84 -23.80 4.33
CA THR A 450 -4.51 -24.44 3.19
C THR A 450 -6.01 -24.39 3.38
N ALA A 451 -6.77 -24.06 2.34
CA ALA A 451 -8.23 -24.03 2.37
C ALA A 451 -8.83 -24.52 1.05
N LYS A 452 -10.04 -25.10 1.11
CA LYS A 452 -10.87 -25.38 -0.06
C LYS A 452 -12.07 -24.43 -0.07
N ASP A 453 -12.14 -23.52 -1.03
CA ASP A 453 -13.27 -22.59 -1.19
C ASP A 453 -13.55 -22.34 -2.67
N SER A 454 -14.82 -22.40 -3.07
CA SER A 454 -15.28 -22.36 -4.46
C SER A 454 -16.08 -21.11 -4.81
N ALA A 455 -16.05 -20.08 -3.95
CA ALA A 455 -16.82 -18.85 -4.17
C ALA A 455 -16.31 -18.05 -5.37
N TYR A 456 -14.99 -17.97 -5.55
CA TYR A 456 -14.36 -17.18 -6.62
C TYR A 456 -13.26 -17.97 -7.33
N TYR A 457 -13.34 -18.06 -8.66
CA TYR A 457 -12.34 -18.76 -9.48
C TYR A 457 -11.48 -17.82 -10.31
N THR A 458 -11.94 -16.59 -10.56
CA THR A 458 -11.24 -15.60 -11.39
C THR A 458 -11.53 -14.19 -10.88
N GLY A 459 -10.63 -13.25 -11.16
CA GLY A 459 -10.86 -11.83 -10.94
C GLY A 459 -9.55 -11.04 -11.01
N MET A 460 -9.64 -9.76 -10.64
CA MET A 460 -8.47 -8.90 -10.48
C MET A 460 -7.64 -9.30 -9.26
N ASP A 461 -6.36 -9.01 -9.34
CA ASP A 461 -5.41 -9.25 -8.27
C ASP A 461 -4.78 -7.91 -7.87
N GLY A 462 -4.35 -7.81 -6.62
CA GLY A 462 -3.91 -6.56 -6.06
C GLY A 462 -3.30 -6.73 -4.68
N VAL A 463 -3.15 -5.60 -4.00
CA VAL A 463 -2.65 -5.52 -2.63
C VAL A 463 -3.65 -4.78 -1.77
N GLN A 464 -3.64 -5.11 -0.48
CA GLN A 464 -4.40 -4.38 0.53
C GLN A 464 -3.52 -4.06 1.74
N VAL A 465 -3.69 -2.87 2.27
CA VAL A 465 -3.23 -2.48 3.60
C VAL A 465 -4.45 -2.16 4.46
N ASN A 466 -4.52 -2.67 5.68
CA ASN A 466 -5.67 -2.48 6.55
C ASN A 466 -5.19 -1.97 7.91
N LEU A 467 -5.55 -0.73 8.21
CA LEU A 467 -5.09 -0.04 9.42
C LEU A 467 -3.54 0.00 9.53
N ALA A 468 -2.83 -0.13 8.40
CA ALA A 468 -1.37 -0.30 8.33
C ALA A 468 -0.75 0.58 7.24
N ALA A 469 0.53 0.91 7.41
CA ALA A 469 1.41 1.18 6.27
C ALA A 469 2.23 -0.09 5.99
N SER A 470 2.40 -0.44 4.72
CA SER A 470 3.27 -1.56 4.32
C SER A 470 3.94 -1.25 3.00
N ALA A 471 5.17 -1.72 2.85
CA ALA A 471 5.84 -1.77 1.57
C ALA A 471 5.60 -3.13 0.91
N PHE A 472 5.39 -3.10 -0.40
CA PHE A 472 5.29 -4.28 -1.26
C PHE A 472 6.37 -4.18 -2.33
N ASP A 473 7.15 -5.23 -2.49
CA ASP A 473 8.17 -5.32 -3.52
C ASP A 473 8.15 -6.70 -4.19
N ASN A 474 8.84 -6.85 -5.32
CA ASN A 474 9.01 -8.10 -6.06
C ASN A 474 7.68 -8.82 -6.35
N ILE A 475 6.63 -8.05 -6.64
CA ILE A 475 5.31 -8.57 -6.95
C ILE A 475 5.40 -9.37 -8.25
N ARG A 476 4.91 -10.62 -8.22
CA ARG A 476 4.83 -11.49 -9.39
C ARG A 476 3.57 -12.34 -9.37
N LEU A 477 2.80 -12.26 -10.44
CA LEU A 477 1.69 -13.16 -10.73
C LEU A 477 2.08 -14.05 -11.90
N SER A 478 2.09 -15.36 -11.66
CA SER A 478 2.52 -16.38 -12.60
C SER A 478 1.34 -17.31 -12.91
N PRO A 479 0.61 -17.10 -14.01
CA PRO A 479 -0.52 -17.93 -14.41
C PRO A 479 -0.13 -19.39 -14.63
N LEU A 480 -0.99 -20.31 -14.21
CA LEU A 480 -0.84 -21.74 -14.43
C LEU A 480 -1.22 -22.08 -15.88
N LEU A 481 -0.26 -22.58 -16.63
CA LEU A 481 -0.40 -22.98 -18.03
C LEU A 481 -0.76 -24.45 -18.19
N PHE A 482 -0.36 -25.27 -17.22
CA PHE A 482 -0.60 -26.70 -17.19
C PHE A 482 -0.48 -27.23 -15.76
N HIS A 483 -1.34 -28.18 -15.38
CA HIS A 483 -1.12 -28.99 -14.21
C HIS A 483 -1.64 -30.42 -14.38
N ASP A 484 -1.09 -31.34 -13.60
CA ASP A 484 -1.56 -32.72 -13.45
C ASP A 484 -1.14 -33.26 -12.08
N GLU A 485 -2.12 -33.51 -11.23
CA GLU A 485 -1.99 -34.19 -9.93
C GLU A 485 -2.20 -35.71 -10.04
N PHE A 486 -2.52 -36.23 -11.24
CA PHE A 486 -2.75 -37.65 -11.50
C PHE A 486 -3.84 -38.33 -10.66
N ASP A 487 -4.67 -37.57 -9.92
CA ASP A 487 -5.83 -38.07 -9.16
C ASP A 487 -6.86 -38.82 -10.02
N SER A 488 -6.83 -38.58 -11.34
CA SER A 488 -7.68 -39.26 -12.32
C SER A 488 -7.13 -40.62 -12.78
N ASP A 489 -5.97 -41.05 -12.25
CA ASP A 489 -5.30 -42.32 -12.53
C ASP A 489 -5.13 -42.62 -14.05
N ASN A 490 -4.98 -41.58 -14.87
CA ASN A 490 -4.70 -41.70 -16.30
C ASN A 490 -3.62 -40.71 -16.74
N SER A 491 -3.02 -40.96 -17.90
CA SER A 491 -1.96 -40.12 -18.49
C SER A 491 -2.43 -39.40 -19.76
N ASP A 492 -3.71 -39.05 -19.85
CA ASP A 492 -4.33 -38.51 -21.08
C ASP A 492 -3.73 -37.17 -21.51
N SER A 493 -3.13 -36.43 -20.58
CA SER A 493 -2.39 -35.17 -20.83
C SER A 493 -0.95 -35.40 -21.33
N TRP A 494 -0.53 -36.65 -21.53
CA TRP A 494 0.86 -37.00 -21.79
C TRP A 494 1.01 -37.85 -23.06
N THR A 495 2.05 -37.56 -23.83
CA THR A 495 2.50 -38.39 -24.96
C THR A 495 3.71 -39.19 -24.52
N VAL A 496 3.56 -40.52 -24.45
CA VAL A 496 4.68 -41.44 -24.21
C VAL A 496 5.56 -41.47 -25.44
N VAL A 497 6.83 -41.09 -25.28
CA VAL A 497 7.83 -41.07 -26.36
C VAL A 497 8.57 -42.40 -26.42
N ASP A 498 8.92 -42.94 -25.25
CA ASP A 498 9.66 -44.19 -25.13
C ASP A 498 9.46 -44.79 -23.74
N GLY A 499 9.85 -46.06 -23.59
CA GLY A 499 9.73 -46.81 -22.35
C GLY A 499 8.26 -47.10 -21.97
N LYS A 500 8.04 -47.33 -20.68
CA LYS A 500 6.71 -47.55 -20.12
C LYS A 500 6.37 -46.40 -19.20
N VAL A 501 5.28 -45.70 -19.50
CA VAL A 501 4.76 -44.60 -18.70
C VAL A 501 3.27 -44.83 -18.49
N ALA A 502 2.82 -44.76 -17.24
CA ALA A 502 1.42 -44.87 -16.87
C ALA A 502 1.16 -44.05 -15.61
N ALA A 503 -0.05 -43.53 -15.46
CA ALA A 503 -0.51 -42.94 -14.21
C ALA A 503 -1.29 -43.96 -13.38
N GLY A 504 -1.21 -43.85 -12.06
CA GLY A 504 -1.99 -44.64 -11.13
C GLY A 504 -1.58 -44.40 -9.68
N SER A 505 -2.54 -44.53 -8.76
CA SER A 505 -2.36 -44.19 -7.34
C SER A 505 -1.91 -42.74 -7.13
N GLY A 506 -2.44 -41.81 -7.93
CA GLY A 506 -2.11 -40.38 -7.84
C GLY A 506 -0.71 -40.01 -8.32
N GLN A 507 -0.03 -40.86 -9.12
CA GLN A 507 1.31 -40.55 -9.63
C GLN A 507 1.52 -41.02 -11.06
N LEU A 508 2.35 -40.31 -11.81
CA LEU A 508 2.92 -40.78 -13.07
C LEU A 508 4.18 -41.62 -12.82
N VAL A 509 4.16 -42.86 -13.27
CA VAL A 509 5.29 -43.79 -13.15
C VAL A 509 5.93 -43.98 -14.52
N ALA A 510 7.19 -43.57 -14.67
CA ALA A 510 8.01 -43.82 -15.85
C ALA A 510 9.11 -44.83 -15.53
N PHE A 511 9.20 -45.90 -16.32
CA PHE A 511 10.17 -46.98 -16.12
C PHE A 511 10.56 -47.67 -17.43
N ALA A 512 11.61 -48.51 -17.35
CA ALA A 512 12.40 -49.03 -18.47
C ALA A 512 13.40 -47.99 -19.03
N PRO A 513 14.50 -48.44 -19.69
CA PRO A 513 15.51 -47.53 -20.25
C PRO A 513 14.87 -46.53 -21.22
N GLY A 514 15.35 -45.28 -21.20
CA GLY A 514 14.89 -44.23 -22.11
C GLY A 514 13.49 -43.68 -21.85
N ALA A 515 12.81 -44.10 -20.77
CA ALA A 515 11.42 -43.73 -20.56
C ALA A 515 11.25 -42.20 -20.48
N LYS A 516 10.38 -41.70 -21.36
CA LYS A 516 10.12 -40.28 -21.56
C LYS A 516 8.64 -40.08 -21.85
N ALA A 517 8.05 -39.07 -21.24
CA ALA A 517 6.74 -38.58 -21.61
C ALA A 517 6.76 -37.06 -21.69
N LEU A 518 6.04 -36.51 -22.66
CA LEU A 518 5.90 -35.07 -22.87
C LEU A 518 4.45 -34.67 -22.62
N ILE A 519 4.25 -33.49 -22.04
CA ILE A 519 2.93 -32.85 -22.00
C ILE A 519 2.44 -32.73 -23.44
N ASN A 520 1.24 -33.24 -23.71
CA ASN A 520 0.77 -33.43 -25.08
C ASN A 520 0.29 -32.12 -25.73
N LYS A 521 -0.14 -31.14 -24.94
CA LYS A 521 -0.63 -29.82 -25.35
C LYS A 521 0.26 -28.69 -24.86
N GLY A 522 0.43 -27.69 -25.71
CA GLY A 522 1.20 -26.49 -25.40
C GLY A 522 2.69 -26.59 -25.75
N THR A 523 3.30 -25.41 -25.87
CA THR A 523 4.74 -25.20 -25.97
C THR A 523 5.09 -24.06 -25.05
N PHE A 524 6.19 -24.20 -24.32
CA PHE A 524 6.56 -23.29 -23.24
C PHE A 524 7.89 -22.63 -23.59
N SER A 525 7.94 -21.31 -23.45
CA SER A 525 9.16 -20.51 -23.61
C SER A 525 9.72 -20.14 -22.25
N ASP A 526 9.16 -19.12 -21.61
CA ASP A 526 9.55 -18.65 -20.29
C ASP A 526 8.56 -19.18 -19.25
N PHE A 527 9.05 -20.01 -18.33
CA PHE A 527 8.20 -20.74 -17.39
C PHE A 527 8.94 -21.18 -16.12
N ALA A 528 8.16 -21.41 -15.07
CA ALA A 528 8.51 -22.23 -13.92
C ALA A 528 7.85 -23.61 -14.06
N TYR A 529 8.64 -24.68 -14.11
CA TYR A 529 8.16 -26.05 -14.22
C TYR A 529 8.44 -26.80 -12.91
N GLU A 530 7.39 -27.12 -12.17
CA GLU A 530 7.45 -27.78 -10.87
C GLU A 530 6.88 -29.20 -10.91
N ALA A 531 7.47 -30.10 -10.12
CA ALA A 531 6.91 -31.43 -9.85
C ALA A 531 7.52 -32.03 -8.59
N ASP A 532 6.80 -32.96 -7.97
CA ASP A 532 7.33 -33.85 -6.96
C ASP A 532 7.96 -35.05 -7.66
N VAL A 533 9.23 -35.32 -7.38
CA VAL A 533 10.03 -36.30 -8.13
C VAL A 533 10.63 -37.30 -7.15
N THR A 534 10.36 -38.58 -7.38
CA THR A 534 10.98 -39.69 -6.65
C THR A 534 11.70 -40.62 -7.62
N PHE A 535 13.01 -40.78 -7.44
CA PHE A 535 13.80 -41.80 -8.15
C PHE A 535 14.09 -42.98 -7.22
N ASN A 536 13.93 -44.21 -7.70
CA ASN A 536 13.90 -45.40 -6.86
C ASN A 536 15.28 -46.10 -6.70
N VAL A 537 16.15 -46.02 -7.69
CA VAL A 537 17.44 -46.75 -7.73
C VAL A 537 18.62 -45.78 -7.53
N PRO A 538 19.51 -46.01 -6.54
CA PRO A 538 20.63 -45.10 -6.24
C PRO A 538 21.62 -44.85 -7.38
N SER A 539 21.72 -45.76 -8.36
CA SER A 539 22.62 -45.67 -9.51
C SER A 539 21.98 -45.04 -10.76
N GLY A 540 20.72 -44.59 -10.66
CA GLY A 540 20.01 -43.93 -11.75
C GLY A 540 19.70 -42.47 -11.44
N ASN A 541 19.16 -41.77 -12.44
CA ASN A 541 18.68 -40.40 -12.30
C ASN A 541 17.29 -40.23 -12.91
N GLY A 542 16.51 -39.33 -12.33
CA GLY A 542 15.16 -39.02 -12.76
C GLY A 542 14.89 -37.52 -12.63
N GLY A 543 14.04 -36.98 -13.48
CA GLY A 543 13.69 -35.56 -13.42
C GLY A 543 12.93 -35.06 -14.62
N LEU A 544 13.11 -33.78 -14.90
CA LEU A 544 12.30 -32.98 -15.80
C LEU A 544 13.06 -32.70 -17.11
N ILE A 545 12.42 -32.96 -18.24
CA ILE A 545 12.86 -32.47 -19.56
C ILE A 545 12.02 -31.27 -19.98
N PHE A 546 12.63 -30.31 -20.64
CA PHE A 546 11.96 -29.05 -20.94
C PHE A 546 12.51 -28.35 -22.17
N ARG A 547 11.67 -27.47 -22.77
CA ARG A 547 11.91 -26.85 -24.08
C ARG A 547 12.28 -27.88 -25.16
N VAL A 548 11.63 -29.05 -25.12
CA VAL A 548 11.89 -30.16 -26.03
C VAL A 548 11.24 -29.90 -27.39
N GLY A 549 12.05 -29.80 -28.44
CA GLY A 549 11.57 -29.64 -29.82
C GLY A 549 11.21 -30.99 -30.46
N THR A 550 12.17 -31.92 -30.46
CA THR A 550 11.99 -33.29 -30.98
C THR A 550 12.39 -34.31 -29.94
N ALA A 551 11.71 -35.46 -29.90
CA ALA A 551 12.05 -36.58 -29.02
C ALA A 551 11.79 -37.92 -29.73
N GLY A 552 12.59 -38.93 -29.41
CA GLY A 552 12.52 -40.29 -29.93
C GLY A 552 12.97 -41.33 -28.91
N ALA A 553 13.11 -42.59 -29.37
CA ALA A 553 13.52 -43.71 -28.53
C ALA A 553 15.03 -43.68 -28.21
N GLY A 554 15.38 -44.00 -26.97
CA GLY A 554 16.72 -43.89 -26.39
C GLY A 554 16.81 -42.82 -25.30
N ASP A 555 17.78 -42.98 -24.39
CA ASP A 555 17.98 -42.08 -23.24
C ASP A 555 18.12 -40.62 -23.72
N ASP A 556 19.07 -40.36 -24.62
CA ASP A 556 19.46 -39.00 -25.03
C ASP A 556 18.85 -38.57 -26.38
N ALA A 557 17.93 -39.35 -26.92
CA ALA A 557 17.28 -39.13 -28.20
C ALA A 557 16.21 -38.02 -28.11
N TYR A 558 16.64 -36.80 -27.77
CA TYR A 558 15.80 -35.60 -27.78
C TYR A 558 16.63 -34.33 -28.00
N GLN A 559 15.95 -33.26 -28.37
CA GLN A 559 16.50 -31.92 -28.52
C GLN A 559 15.83 -31.00 -27.50
N GLY A 560 16.51 -30.70 -26.40
CA GLY A 560 15.97 -29.93 -25.28
C GLY A 560 16.92 -29.94 -24.07
N TYR A 561 16.41 -29.54 -22.91
CA TYR A 561 17.16 -29.59 -21.65
C TYR A 561 16.64 -30.67 -20.71
N TYR A 562 17.47 -31.03 -19.74
CA TYR A 562 17.11 -31.93 -18.64
C TYR A 562 17.67 -31.43 -17.32
N ALA A 563 16.81 -31.32 -16.32
CA ALA A 563 17.16 -31.13 -14.93
C ALA A 563 16.85 -32.43 -14.17
N GLY A 564 17.88 -33.07 -13.63
CA GLY A 564 17.78 -34.36 -12.97
C GLY A 564 18.29 -34.33 -11.53
N ILE A 565 17.76 -35.26 -10.73
CA ILE A 565 18.28 -35.61 -9.41
C ILE A 565 18.82 -37.03 -9.42
N GLU A 566 19.91 -37.21 -8.69
CA GLU A 566 20.50 -38.52 -8.40
C GLU A 566 21.09 -38.52 -6.99
N ASN A 567 21.52 -39.69 -6.51
CA ASN A 567 22.00 -39.83 -5.14
C ASN A 567 23.21 -38.92 -4.88
N GLY A 568 23.01 -37.87 -4.09
CA GLY A 568 24.05 -36.89 -3.74
C GLY A 568 24.24 -35.72 -4.70
N SER A 569 23.46 -35.57 -5.79
CA SER A 569 23.62 -34.44 -6.69
C SER A 569 22.38 -34.02 -7.48
N VAL A 570 22.39 -32.76 -7.91
CA VAL A 570 21.45 -32.17 -8.88
C VAL A 570 22.26 -31.81 -10.14
N LEU A 571 21.74 -32.14 -11.31
CA LEU A 571 22.42 -31.90 -12.58
C LEU A 571 21.50 -31.25 -13.62
N LEU A 572 22.10 -30.43 -14.47
CA LEU A 572 21.46 -29.78 -15.60
C LEU A 572 22.31 -30.01 -16.84
N GLY A 573 21.65 -30.35 -17.94
CA GLY A 573 22.32 -30.46 -19.22
C GLY A 573 21.39 -30.26 -20.40
N VAL A 574 21.99 -30.28 -21.58
CA VAL A 574 21.35 -30.06 -22.86
C VAL A 574 21.55 -31.31 -23.72
N ALA A 575 20.51 -31.71 -24.44
CA ALA A 575 20.57 -32.79 -25.40
C ALA A 575 20.32 -32.25 -26.81
N ASN A 576 21.14 -32.68 -27.76
CA ASN A 576 20.89 -32.55 -29.19
C ASN A 576 21.05 -33.92 -29.86
N ASN A 577 20.17 -34.85 -29.51
CA ASN A 577 20.30 -36.30 -29.78
C ASN A 577 21.57 -36.95 -29.20
N ASN A 578 22.22 -36.27 -28.25
CA ASN A 578 23.36 -36.70 -27.46
C ASN A 578 23.42 -35.82 -26.21
N TRP A 579 23.82 -36.39 -25.07
CA TRP A 579 23.89 -35.66 -23.80
C TRP A 579 25.13 -34.79 -23.67
N LYS A 580 24.94 -33.56 -23.16
CA LYS A 580 26.00 -32.69 -22.66
C LYS A 580 25.60 -32.12 -21.30
N GLU A 581 26.34 -32.48 -20.26
CA GLU A 581 26.19 -31.85 -18.95
C GLU A 581 26.63 -30.39 -19.01
N LEU A 582 25.81 -29.49 -18.48
CA LEU A 582 26.11 -28.07 -18.37
C LEU A 582 26.63 -27.74 -16.97
N LYS A 583 26.00 -28.30 -15.92
CA LYS A 583 26.38 -28.07 -14.54
C LYS A 583 25.86 -29.17 -13.63
N ARG A 584 26.61 -29.43 -12.57
CA ARG A 584 26.26 -30.34 -11.48
C ARG A 584 26.57 -29.68 -10.14
N ALA A 585 25.67 -29.84 -9.18
CA ALA A 585 25.82 -29.37 -7.82
C ALA A 585 25.79 -30.55 -6.84
N VAL A 586 26.68 -30.53 -5.84
CA VAL A 586 26.65 -31.48 -4.74
C VAL A 586 25.41 -31.22 -3.89
N ALA A 587 24.64 -32.27 -3.62
CA ALA A 587 23.42 -32.23 -2.83
C ALA A 587 23.33 -33.52 -2.00
N ALA A 588 24.15 -33.60 -0.96
CA ALA A 588 24.31 -34.81 -0.13
C ALA A 588 23.02 -35.27 0.55
N ASP A 589 22.05 -34.36 0.70
CA ASP A 589 20.71 -34.56 1.21
C ASP A 589 19.77 -35.33 0.26
N ILE A 590 20.10 -35.38 -1.04
CA ILE A 590 19.30 -36.09 -2.04
C ILE A 590 19.61 -37.60 -2.02
N LYS A 591 18.58 -38.42 -1.78
CA LYS A 591 18.65 -39.88 -1.66
C LYS A 591 17.57 -40.54 -2.51
N ALA A 592 17.87 -41.74 -3.01
CA ALA A 592 16.85 -42.55 -3.68
C ALA A 592 15.71 -42.89 -2.72
N ARG A 593 14.51 -43.09 -3.28
CA ARG A 593 13.26 -43.46 -2.57
C ARG A 593 12.72 -42.39 -1.64
N GLN A 594 13.08 -41.14 -1.88
CA GLN A 594 12.52 -39.98 -1.20
C GLN A 594 11.91 -39.05 -2.25
N PRO A 595 10.73 -38.47 -1.98
CA PRO A 595 10.15 -37.44 -2.84
C PRO A 595 10.87 -36.12 -2.61
N TYR A 596 11.13 -35.40 -3.71
CA TYR A 596 11.66 -34.04 -3.67
C TYR A 596 10.84 -33.13 -4.58
N ARG A 597 10.42 -31.98 -4.08
CA ARG A 597 9.91 -30.89 -4.92
C ARG A 597 11.08 -30.37 -5.76
N MET A 598 10.93 -30.42 -7.09
CA MET A 598 11.84 -29.80 -8.05
C MET A 598 11.15 -28.63 -8.75
N ARG A 599 11.89 -27.56 -9.04
CA ARG A 599 11.48 -26.49 -9.95
C ARG A 599 12.59 -26.14 -10.93
N VAL A 600 12.21 -25.99 -12.19
CA VAL A 600 13.04 -25.37 -13.23
C VAL A 600 12.43 -24.00 -13.56
N GLU A 601 13.18 -22.93 -13.34
CA GLU A 601 12.86 -21.61 -13.88
C GLU A 601 13.70 -21.38 -15.13
N ALA A 602 13.05 -21.37 -16.29
CA ALA A 602 13.68 -21.08 -17.57
C ALA A 602 13.15 -19.74 -18.09
N LYS A 603 13.98 -18.69 -18.08
CA LYS A 603 13.63 -17.34 -18.53
C LYS A 603 14.69 -16.80 -19.49
N GLY A 604 14.33 -16.62 -20.75
CA GLY A 604 15.29 -16.33 -21.81
C GLY A 604 16.38 -17.40 -21.86
N ASP A 605 17.63 -17.00 -21.60
CA ASP A 605 18.79 -17.90 -21.53
C ASP A 605 19.13 -18.39 -20.13
N SER A 606 18.49 -17.82 -19.10
CA SER A 606 18.76 -18.18 -17.72
C SER A 606 17.93 -19.41 -17.33
N ILE A 607 18.61 -20.43 -16.82
CA ILE A 607 18.00 -21.67 -16.34
C ILE A 607 18.46 -21.89 -14.90
N SER A 608 17.52 -21.87 -13.96
CA SER A 608 17.75 -22.15 -12.53
C SER A 608 17.01 -23.41 -12.11
N VAL A 609 17.65 -24.26 -11.31
CA VAL A 609 17.06 -25.49 -10.79
C VAL A 609 17.05 -25.45 -9.27
N PHE A 610 15.86 -25.58 -8.69
CA PHE A 610 15.59 -25.62 -7.25
C PHE A 610 15.17 -27.04 -6.86
N VAL A 611 15.62 -27.52 -5.70
CA VAL A 611 15.27 -28.84 -5.16
C VAL A 611 15.19 -28.75 -3.63
N GLY A 612 14.04 -29.13 -3.06
CA GLY A 612 13.82 -29.15 -1.61
C GLY A 612 13.20 -27.85 -1.08
N ASP A 613 14.02 -26.93 -0.56
CA ASP A 613 13.56 -25.71 0.15
C ASP A 613 12.84 -24.67 -0.73
N MET A 614 12.97 -24.78 -2.05
CA MET A 614 12.35 -23.90 -3.06
C MET A 614 12.71 -22.40 -2.99
N THR A 615 13.57 -21.99 -2.07
CA THR A 615 14.00 -20.60 -1.87
C THR A 615 15.35 -20.32 -2.51
N LYS A 616 16.22 -21.34 -2.64
CA LYS A 616 17.54 -21.19 -3.25
C LYS A 616 17.78 -22.18 -4.38
N ALA A 617 18.20 -21.66 -5.54
CA ALA A 617 18.60 -22.51 -6.65
C ALA A 617 19.83 -23.34 -6.28
N ARG A 618 19.77 -24.66 -6.51
CA ARG A 618 20.94 -25.56 -6.38
C ARG A 618 21.96 -25.30 -7.47
N LEU A 619 21.50 -24.86 -8.65
CA LEU A 619 22.35 -24.43 -9.75
C LEU A 619 21.61 -23.43 -10.66
N THR A 620 22.39 -22.56 -11.29
CA THR A 620 21.98 -21.65 -12.36
C THR A 620 23.00 -21.69 -13.49
N VAL A 621 22.51 -21.69 -14.72
CA VAL A 621 23.28 -21.73 -15.98
C VAL A 621 22.68 -20.72 -16.97
N LYS A 622 23.54 -20.14 -17.82
CA LYS A 622 23.11 -19.43 -19.03
C LYS A 622 23.36 -20.30 -20.25
N ASP A 623 22.33 -20.65 -21.00
CA ASP A 623 22.43 -21.39 -22.26
C ASP A 623 21.29 -21.01 -23.20
N SER A 624 21.61 -20.74 -24.47
CA SER A 624 20.67 -20.21 -25.46
C SER A 624 20.25 -21.21 -26.53
N THR A 625 20.59 -22.47 -26.37
CA THR A 625 20.40 -23.51 -27.39
C THR A 625 18.92 -23.74 -27.72
N TYR A 626 18.06 -23.79 -26.71
CA TYR A 626 16.61 -23.96 -26.89
C TYR A 626 15.83 -22.88 -26.13
N LYS A 627 14.97 -22.16 -26.85
CA LYS A 627 14.17 -21.05 -26.29
C LYS A 627 12.73 -21.43 -25.97
N SER A 628 12.21 -22.48 -26.61
CA SER A 628 10.85 -22.95 -26.42
C SER A 628 10.69 -24.41 -26.83
N GLY A 629 9.70 -25.10 -26.27
CA GLY A 629 9.32 -26.45 -26.68
C GLY A 629 8.38 -27.12 -25.68
N LYS A 630 8.22 -28.43 -25.78
CA LYS A 630 7.40 -29.20 -24.83
C LYS A 630 8.16 -29.45 -23.53
N ASN A 631 7.41 -29.58 -22.44
CA ASN A 631 7.93 -29.99 -21.14
C ASN A 631 7.47 -31.42 -20.84
N GLY A 632 8.18 -32.12 -19.96
CA GLY A 632 7.83 -33.47 -19.56
C GLY A 632 8.83 -34.11 -18.60
N VAL A 633 8.81 -35.43 -18.52
CA VAL A 633 9.67 -36.20 -17.59
C VAL A 633 10.58 -37.17 -18.33
N ARG A 634 11.73 -37.45 -17.73
CA ARG A 634 12.69 -38.45 -18.20
C ARG A 634 13.34 -39.18 -17.04
N THR A 635 13.61 -40.45 -17.26
CA THR A 635 14.43 -41.26 -16.35
C THR A 635 15.55 -42.02 -17.05
N VAL A 636 16.63 -42.30 -16.32
CA VAL A 636 17.78 -43.11 -16.75
C VAL A 636 18.11 -44.14 -15.67
N LYS A 637 18.03 -45.42 -16.02
CA LYS A 637 18.39 -46.58 -15.14
C LYS A 637 17.64 -46.65 -13.80
N THR A 638 16.55 -45.90 -13.62
CA THR A 638 15.69 -45.95 -12.44
C THR A 638 14.22 -45.84 -12.85
N PRO A 639 13.28 -46.42 -12.09
CA PRO A 639 11.91 -45.95 -12.09
C PRO A 639 11.85 -44.51 -11.54
N LEU A 640 10.98 -43.71 -12.14
CA LEU A 640 10.65 -42.35 -11.71
C LEU A 640 9.16 -42.28 -11.39
N MET A 641 8.81 -41.81 -10.19
CA MET A 641 7.46 -41.42 -9.83
C MET A 641 7.40 -39.90 -9.81
N THR A 642 6.38 -39.34 -10.47
CA THR A 642 6.17 -37.89 -10.57
C THR A 642 4.74 -37.56 -10.15
N ASP A 643 4.58 -36.49 -9.38
CA ASP A 643 3.28 -36.00 -8.91
C ASP A 643 3.29 -34.46 -8.88
N ASN A 644 2.11 -33.83 -8.71
CA ASN A 644 1.93 -32.38 -8.57
C ASN A 644 2.65 -31.57 -9.65
N VAL A 645 2.51 -32.01 -10.90
CA VAL A 645 3.17 -31.38 -12.06
C VAL A 645 2.49 -30.07 -12.36
N ARG A 646 3.23 -28.96 -12.40
CA ARG A 646 2.69 -27.62 -12.66
C ARG A 646 3.64 -26.81 -13.54
N VAL A 647 3.10 -26.11 -14.53
CA VAL A 647 3.85 -25.16 -15.38
C VAL A 647 3.23 -23.78 -15.25
N TYR A 648 4.01 -22.81 -14.80
CA TYR A 648 3.60 -21.40 -14.67
C TYR A 648 4.34 -20.51 -15.66
N ALA A 649 3.72 -19.45 -16.16
CA ALA A 649 4.40 -18.43 -16.97
C ALA A 649 5.36 -17.55 -16.13
N LEU A 650 6.45 -17.02 -16.73
CA LEU A 650 7.45 -16.15 -16.07
C LEU A 650 7.77 -14.83 -16.79
#